data_AF-A0A8X6H9N5-F1
#
_entry.id   AF-A0A8X6H9N5-F1
#
_cell.length_a   1.000
_cell.length_b   1.000
_cell.length_c   1.000
_cell.angle_alpha   90.00
_cell.angle_beta   90.00
_cell.angle_gamma   90.00
#
_symmetry.space_group_name_H-M   'P 1'
#
loop_
_entity.id
_entity.type
_entity.pdbx_description
1 polymer ?
#
loop_
_entity_poly.entity_id
_entity_poly.type
_entity_poly.pdbx_seq_one_letter_code
_entity_poly.pdbx_strand_id
1 'polypeptide(L)'
;MLAGNKESGKSPSSESTLKKSDFVTRDPISIFSRIKNASDEEEKKKLNQLLETLRKKLPEGFKIGAAVGEGDCFFDSVAQGLNELKDKGLITGSKGFSVKSLRESCKQYAQQVDQSKEGSWLDNALKVEIEELCEYIPRIEFTAEDIKNASSGSEIKILKLENVIWGRTEIEGKMICEKYGVKVRTIELRDKEIDGLHVTKGKVGTGNNIIYIVNYRNHFVPLLSNIEKDIKRSIKVSREEAYGNVVGSNSNNISQSYISTPLQDIENPTYKQSGCSRSPGKKNHKTGRKRGRSVTDKDNKALKRPRMDVNVASNEDLESPSDLQDKPEQDELHNAFQTKRHIPHHLIELMYQLDLSVLCSLRKSTYEHKYRLLSLAFEDSEIDKFNDIALRYEEKSIHIRIENVDEYYIDNDISYAKLFTKERRSSSINSYFGSFVKHLISKSDSLSNNVEYLIVYTNSGLDLTEKKELKKGQLRNFYPFKFDSINTEECDILKDFLFTNDNTQGSGFYQFLQDEATREELLGQLEFSPAMRKAIKGRKLSQEFEKETKEAFLDKLVLAVNQPNREELNNIVKNEIKKNSKVQDDYIALQERILCDLTAPEKDKKLKNYISGVIYEFNLLILFLHEMFLNKNMLSISFEEKSRDTSNNITINYKDRVTYVKAHNADSNIGYDQLFPSKRQERKNTFSINKYFTLFIEKLENDKDIKYFIIYTDADLDLTEEKKLKKGQSKDSYPLKFDSIDIREKRYKILRNCSCINGNGLYQFVQEGTTREKLLSLLKLPPALQKEEEKGRLSDENEIEIKEKFLDKLILAVNQPNRENLNSVIRNEIGKSDIPYNYEKLHEVALRWSESHEFGPITKGIMEKLLEDIKNNRSSYQKIQNKNIDEEIKFAKSVVGKKGTPAFNQFLSFLIKGEGKKYLKVMKKEGISLTNVSSILGGARGKAPTAFKGLYGLWFDKEGNKTQYLKTLEKEGINLANISSVLNRARGKAPTAFKDLYDLWFDEEGNKTQYLKTLERKGVNLASTSSILSGARAKASTAFKDLHDLWFDKDGNETQYLKTLGEEKINLTNMSSILSGLGLMLQQHLKACMICGLMKMGIKLNI
;
A
#
# COMPACT_ATOMS: atom_id res chain seq x y z
N MET A 1 0.00 87.51 -21.43
CA MET A 1 -0.38 88.59 -20.50
C MET A 1 -0.47 87.99 -19.09
N LEU A 2 0.33 88.55 -18.17
CA LEU A 2 0.20 88.69 -16.69
C LEU A 2 -0.62 87.66 -15.90
N ALA A 3 -0.28 87.18 -14.71
CA ALA A 3 0.87 87.23 -13.79
C ALA A 3 0.46 86.40 -12.55
N GLY A 4 1.42 85.94 -11.73
CA GLY A 4 1.18 85.85 -10.27
C GLY A 4 1.37 84.51 -9.57
N ASN A 5 2.62 84.23 -9.21
CA ASN A 5 3.11 83.70 -7.92
C ASN A 5 2.58 82.36 -7.36
N LYS A 6 3.49 81.39 -7.27
CA LYS A 6 3.70 80.61 -6.04
C LYS A 6 5.17 80.19 -5.89
N GLU A 7 5.77 80.64 -4.78
CA GLU A 7 7.14 80.43 -4.38
C GLU A 7 7.45 78.97 -3.96
N SER A 8 8.72 78.63 -4.16
CA SER A 8 9.54 77.57 -3.56
C SER A 8 9.19 77.25 -2.09
N GLY A 9 9.27 76.02 -1.58
CA GLY A 9 10.25 74.98 -1.85
C GLY A 9 11.11 74.73 -0.60
N LYS A 10 10.72 73.73 0.21
CA LYS A 10 11.61 72.93 1.07
C LYS A 10 10.87 71.68 1.54
N SER A 11 11.41 70.52 1.16
CA SER A 11 11.01 69.16 1.57
C SER A 11 11.15 68.98 3.09
N PRO A 12 10.48 67.98 3.70
CA PRO A 12 11.17 66.69 3.84
C PRO A 12 10.30 65.42 3.75
N SER A 13 11.05 64.33 3.61
CA SER A 13 10.76 62.92 3.95
C SER A 13 9.78 62.13 3.09
N SER A 14 10.41 61.30 2.27
CA SER A 14 9.94 60.10 1.59
C SER A 14 9.06 59.18 2.45
N GLU A 15 7.79 59.08 2.10
CA GLU A 15 7.00 57.87 2.31
C GLU A 15 7.53 56.77 1.37
N SER A 16 8.10 55.72 1.97
CA SER A 16 8.53 54.53 1.24
C SER A 16 7.31 53.81 0.65
N THR A 17 7.24 53.75 -0.66
CA THR A 17 6.21 53.04 -1.43
C THR A 17 6.41 51.52 -1.28
N LEU A 18 5.61 50.87 -0.42
CA LEU A 18 5.59 49.41 -0.23
C LEU A 18 5.06 48.71 -1.49
N LYS A 19 5.71 47.61 -1.93
CA LYS A 19 5.42 46.90 -3.18
C LYS A 19 4.37 45.79 -2.97
N LYS A 20 3.74 45.35 -4.06
CA LYS A 20 2.69 44.31 -4.11
C LYS A 20 3.10 42.93 -3.53
N SER A 21 4.39 42.71 -3.22
CA SER A 21 4.99 41.50 -2.63
C SER A 21 4.85 41.38 -1.11
N ASP A 22 4.42 42.45 -0.43
CA ASP A 22 4.57 42.60 1.02
C ASP A 22 3.32 42.17 1.79
N PHE A 23 2.31 41.61 1.11
CA PHE A 23 1.04 41.18 1.69
C PHE A 23 0.77 39.69 1.50
N VAL A 24 0.14 39.07 2.51
CA VAL A 24 -0.31 37.68 2.54
C VAL A 24 -1.82 37.65 2.76
N THR A 25 -2.48 36.64 2.20
CA THR A 25 -3.93 36.46 2.34
C THR A 25 -4.23 35.52 3.51
N ARG A 26 -5.09 35.94 4.43
CA ARG A 26 -5.72 35.06 5.42
C ARG A 26 -7.13 34.73 4.95
N ASP A 27 -7.43 33.45 4.83
CA ASP A 27 -8.72 32.94 4.37
C ASP A 27 -9.65 32.61 5.53
N PRO A 28 -10.96 32.86 5.39
CA PRO A 28 -11.94 32.50 6.39
C PRO A 28 -12.16 30.97 6.41
N ILE A 29 -12.81 30.47 7.46
CA ILE A 29 -13.16 29.05 7.54
C ILE A 29 -14.08 28.65 6.37
N SER A 30 -13.78 27.50 5.74
CA SER A 30 -14.39 27.09 4.47
C SER A 30 -15.89 26.80 4.54
N ILE A 31 -16.48 26.73 5.74
CA ILE A 31 -17.94 26.60 5.89
C ILE A 31 -18.68 27.83 5.33
N PHE A 32 -18.11 29.04 5.43
CA PHE A 32 -18.75 30.25 4.91
C PHE A 32 -18.86 30.25 3.38
N SER A 33 -17.80 29.84 2.68
CA SER A 33 -17.82 29.73 1.22
C SER A 33 -18.71 28.58 0.75
N ARG A 34 -18.76 27.46 1.49
CA ARG A 34 -19.69 26.35 1.18
C ARG A 34 -21.15 26.74 1.31
N ILE A 35 -21.53 27.48 2.35
CA ILE A 35 -22.91 27.98 2.50
C ILE A 35 -23.27 28.89 1.31
N LYS A 36 -22.33 29.72 0.86
CA LYS A 36 -22.54 30.63 -0.27
C LYS A 36 -22.70 29.88 -1.59
N ASN A 37 -21.98 28.78 -1.77
CA ASN A 37 -21.90 28.04 -3.04
C ASN A 37 -22.78 26.77 -3.08
N ALA A 38 -23.55 26.48 -2.03
CA ALA A 38 -24.45 25.33 -2.00
C ALA A 38 -25.64 25.55 -2.95
N SER A 39 -25.77 24.67 -3.95
CA SER A 39 -26.87 24.67 -4.92
C SER A 39 -28.13 23.96 -4.40
N ASP A 40 -27.97 23.00 -3.49
CA ASP A 40 -29.04 22.27 -2.83
C ASP A 40 -29.50 22.98 -1.55
N GLU A 41 -30.81 23.23 -1.43
CA GLU A 41 -31.41 23.87 -0.26
C GLU A 41 -31.32 22.97 0.99
N GLU A 42 -31.25 21.65 0.84
CA GLU A 42 -31.07 20.74 1.98
C GLU A 42 -29.62 20.77 2.51
N GLU A 43 -28.61 20.74 1.64
CA GLU A 43 -27.20 20.96 2.00
C GLU A 43 -27.00 22.32 2.67
N LYS A 44 -27.60 23.38 2.11
CA LYS A 44 -27.55 24.74 2.69
C LYS A 44 -28.17 24.80 4.06
N LYS A 45 -29.31 24.13 4.29
CA LYS A 45 -29.96 24.03 5.61
C LYS A 45 -29.07 23.29 6.62
N LYS A 46 -28.45 22.18 6.23
CA LYS A 46 -27.52 21.39 7.08
C LYS A 46 -26.26 22.18 7.44
N LEU A 47 -25.67 22.90 6.49
CA LEU A 47 -24.48 23.73 6.73
C LEU A 47 -24.79 24.95 7.61
N ASN A 48 -25.94 25.59 7.42
CA ASN A 48 -26.40 26.66 8.30
C ASN A 48 -26.66 26.14 9.72
N GLN A 49 -27.26 24.95 9.86
CA GLN A 49 -27.43 24.31 11.18
C GLN A 49 -26.09 24.02 11.86
N LEU A 50 -25.04 23.69 11.09
CA LEU A 50 -23.69 23.42 11.59
C LEU A 50 -23.01 24.71 12.06
N LEU A 51 -23.15 25.78 11.29
CA LEU A 51 -22.67 27.10 11.67
C LEU A 51 -23.38 27.63 12.94
N GLU A 52 -24.69 27.43 13.05
CA GLU A 52 -25.44 27.80 14.26
C GLU A 52 -25.04 26.95 15.48
N THR A 53 -24.78 25.66 15.27
CA THR A 53 -24.28 24.78 16.33
C THR A 53 -22.87 25.16 16.78
N LEU A 54 -22.02 25.62 15.85
CA LEU A 54 -20.70 26.18 16.16
C LEU A 54 -20.84 27.42 17.03
N ARG A 55 -21.66 28.39 16.60
CA ARG A 55 -21.89 29.65 17.31
C ARG A 55 -22.36 29.42 18.74
N LYS A 56 -23.29 28.48 18.96
CA LYS A 56 -23.74 28.08 20.30
C LYS A 56 -22.64 27.49 21.19
N LYS A 57 -21.53 27.02 20.61
CA LYS A 57 -20.41 26.40 21.34
C LYS A 57 -19.19 27.31 21.48
N LEU A 58 -19.20 28.50 20.87
CA LEU A 58 -18.17 29.52 21.03
C LEU A 58 -18.21 30.10 22.45
N PRO A 59 -17.07 30.51 23.02
CA PRO A 59 -17.07 31.31 24.23
C PRO A 59 -17.73 32.67 23.97
N GLU A 60 -18.38 33.24 24.98
CA GLU A 60 -19.06 34.53 24.88
C GLU A 60 -18.07 35.63 24.47
N GLY A 61 -18.47 36.49 23.52
CA GLY A 61 -17.63 37.56 22.97
C GLY A 61 -16.64 37.15 21.86
N PHE A 62 -16.42 35.85 21.60
CA PHE A 62 -15.50 35.40 20.54
C PHE A 62 -16.18 35.34 19.17
N LYS A 63 -15.44 35.72 18.12
CA LYS A 63 -15.84 35.59 16.70
C LYS A 63 -14.83 34.75 15.92
N ILE A 64 -15.26 34.29 14.75
CA ILE A 64 -14.45 33.45 13.87
C ILE A 64 -13.52 34.34 13.02
N GLY A 65 -12.21 34.16 13.19
CA GLY A 65 -11.19 34.85 12.42
C GLY A 65 -10.84 34.16 11.10
N ALA A 66 -9.68 34.52 10.55
CA ALA A 66 -9.12 33.99 9.32
C ALA A 66 -7.65 33.64 9.53
N ALA A 67 -7.11 32.70 8.75
CA ALA A 67 -5.72 32.27 8.85
C ALA A 67 -5.10 32.05 7.47
N VAL A 68 -3.78 32.07 7.39
CA VAL A 68 -3.05 31.76 6.14
C VAL A 68 -3.29 30.31 5.71
N GLY A 69 -3.44 30.05 4.41
CA GLY A 69 -3.65 28.72 3.84
C GLY A 69 -2.37 27.85 3.76
N GLU A 70 -2.39 26.83 2.91
CA GLU A 70 -1.20 26.09 2.44
C GLU A 70 -0.36 25.35 3.52
N GLY A 71 -0.96 25.03 4.68
CA GLY A 71 -0.33 24.20 5.72
C GLY A 71 0.21 24.96 6.94
N ASP A 72 0.20 26.29 6.90
CA ASP A 72 0.59 27.17 8.03
C ASP A 72 -0.58 27.65 8.90
N CYS A 73 -1.83 27.34 8.51
CA CYS A 73 -3.06 27.80 9.17
C CYS A 73 -3.10 27.54 10.69
N PHE A 74 -2.55 26.42 11.15
CA PHE A 74 -2.48 26.10 12.58
C PHE A 74 -1.58 27.09 13.33
N PHE A 75 -0.36 27.30 12.84
CA PHE A 75 0.61 28.17 13.49
C PHE A 75 0.15 29.63 13.46
N ASP A 76 -0.44 30.10 12.35
CA ASP A 76 -0.98 31.47 12.26
C ASP A 76 -2.18 31.66 13.19
N SER A 77 -3.07 30.66 13.29
CA SER A 77 -4.20 30.70 14.24
C SER A 77 -3.73 30.76 15.70
N VAL A 78 -2.71 29.98 16.05
CA VAL A 78 -2.13 29.97 17.40
C VAL A 78 -1.35 31.25 17.68
N ALA A 79 -0.62 31.78 16.69
CA ALA A 79 0.11 33.05 16.81
C ALA A 79 -0.84 34.22 17.05
N GLN A 80 -1.95 34.31 16.31
CA GLN A 80 -2.98 35.32 16.52
C GLN A 80 -3.59 35.23 17.93
N GLY A 81 -3.87 34.03 18.43
CA GLY A 81 -4.36 33.84 19.80
C GLY A 81 -3.34 34.19 20.89
N LEU A 82 -2.06 33.88 20.67
CA LEU A 82 -0.97 34.29 21.57
C LEU A 82 -0.79 35.81 21.58
N ASN A 83 -0.84 36.46 20.42
CA ASN A 83 -0.78 37.92 20.32
C ASN A 83 -1.94 38.58 21.07
N GLU A 84 -3.17 38.04 20.96
CA GLU A 84 -4.31 38.58 21.73
C GLU A 84 -4.10 38.45 23.24
N LEU A 85 -3.57 37.32 23.72
CA LEU A 85 -3.25 37.15 25.14
C LEU A 85 -2.12 38.09 25.59
N LYS A 86 -1.15 38.34 24.71
CA LYS A 86 -0.06 39.28 24.95
C LYS A 86 -0.55 40.72 25.04
N ASP A 87 -1.41 41.15 24.11
CA ASP A 87 -1.99 42.49 24.09
C ASP A 87 -2.85 42.75 25.33
N LYS A 88 -3.43 41.69 25.91
CA LYS A 88 -4.14 41.71 27.20
C LYS A 88 -3.22 41.64 28.43
N GLY A 89 -1.90 41.58 28.25
CA GLY A 89 -0.92 41.49 29.33
C GLY A 89 -0.90 40.14 30.06
N LEU A 90 -1.48 39.08 29.50
CA LEU A 90 -1.64 37.77 30.14
C LEU A 90 -0.43 36.84 29.94
N ILE A 91 0.45 37.14 28.98
CA ILE A 91 1.70 36.40 28.73
C ILE A 91 2.87 37.38 28.52
N THR A 92 4.07 36.98 28.95
CA THR A 92 5.28 37.79 28.85
C THR A 92 6.08 37.46 27.58
N GLY A 93 6.51 38.49 26.83
CA GLY A 93 7.35 38.32 25.64
C GLY A 93 7.64 39.63 24.90
N SER A 94 8.91 39.88 24.56
CA SER A 94 9.36 41.17 24.01
C SER A 94 9.05 41.40 22.51
N LYS A 95 8.77 40.34 21.74
CA LYS A 95 8.42 40.40 20.30
C LYS A 95 7.05 39.78 20.01
N GLY A 96 6.37 40.20 18.95
CA GLY A 96 5.11 39.60 18.50
C GLY A 96 5.32 38.17 18.01
N PHE A 97 4.29 37.33 18.12
CA PHE A 97 4.29 35.95 17.63
C PHE A 97 3.92 35.91 16.15
N SER A 98 4.72 35.21 15.36
CA SER A 98 4.47 34.88 13.95
C SER A 98 4.58 33.37 13.69
N VAL A 99 4.15 32.91 12.52
CA VAL A 99 4.30 31.50 12.09
C VAL A 99 5.74 31.02 12.26
N LYS A 100 6.73 31.81 11.79
CA LYS A 100 8.15 31.46 11.87
C LYS A 100 8.64 31.38 13.31
N SER A 101 8.22 32.30 14.19
CA SER A 101 8.61 32.27 15.60
C SER A 101 8.10 31.04 16.36
N LEU A 102 6.92 30.53 15.99
CA LEU A 102 6.34 29.33 16.60
C LEU A 102 6.97 28.04 16.08
N ARG A 103 7.28 27.99 14.78
CA ARG A 103 8.03 26.87 14.17
C ARG A 103 9.44 26.74 14.76
N GLU A 104 10.16 27.85 14.87
CA GLU A 104 11.45 27.90 15.56
C GLU A 104 11.32 27.46 17.03
N SER A 105 10.22 27.84 17.67
CA SER A 105 9.97 27.41 19.04
C SER A 105 9.75 25.91 19.20
N CYS A 106 9.10 25.27 18.23
CA CYS A 106 8.95 23.82 18.18
C CYS A 106 10.29 23.13 17.89
N LYS A 107 11.13 23.70 17.01
CA LYS A 107 12.49 23.20 16.73
C LYS A 107 13.34 23.18 18.00
N GLN A 108 13.40 24.30 18.71
CA GLN A 108 14.18 24.42 19.96
C GLN A 108 13.70 23.44 21.02
N TYR A 109 12.39 23.28 21.18
CA TYR A 109 11.81 22.31 22.11
C TYR A 109 12.23 20.88 21.71
N ALA A 110 12.12 20.52 20.43
CA ALA A 110 12.51 19.20 19.94
C ALA A 110 14.01 18.91 20.15
N GLN A 111 14.88 19.91 19.92
CA GLN A 111 16.33 19.79 20.16
C GLN A 111 16.68 19.61 21.64
N GLN A 112 15.95 20.27 22.55
CA GLN A 112 16.14 20.07 23.99
C GLN A 112 15.72 18.67 24.43
N VAL A 113 14.64 18.15 23.84
CA VAL A 113 14.15 16.80 24.13
C VAL A 113 15.09 15.72 23.57
N ASP A 114 15.65 15.93 22.38
CA ASP A 114 16.66 15.05 21.74
C ASP A 114 17.92 14.87 22.60
N GLN A 115 18.33 15.92 23.32
CA GLN A 115 19.47 15.86 24.26
C GLN A 115 19.16 15.08 25.55
N SER A 116 17.89 14.71 25.80
CA SER A 116 17.40 14.09 27.04
C SER A 116 16.87 12.66 26.85
N LYS A 117 17.75 11.74 26.41
CA LYS A 117 17.56 10.26 26.30
C LYS A 117 16.43 9.77 25.35
N GLU A 118 16.68 8.62 24.70
CA GLU A 118 15.71 7.85 23.90
C GLU A 118 14.42 7.55 24.69
N GLY A 119 13.25 7.70 24.05
CA GLY A 119 11.94 7.36 24.62
C GLY A 119 11.09 8.52 25.12
N SER A 120 11.38 9.77 24.73
CA SER A 120 10.56 10.94 25.08
C SER A 120 9.12 10.86 24.53
N TRP A 121 8.19 11.65 25.10
CA TRP A 121 6.81 11.69 24.59
C TRP A 121 6.74 12.17 23.13
N LEU A 122 7.67 13.04 22.73
CA LEU A 122 7.76 13.58 21.37
C LEU A 122 8.28 12.50 20.41
N ASP A 123 9.34 11.77 20.79
CA ASP A 123 9.88 10.64 20.02
C ASP A 123 8.81 9.55 19.80
N ASN A 124 8.08 9.18 20.86
CA ASN A 124 6.96 8.25 20.74
C ASN A 124 5.80 8.77 19.89
N ALA A 125 5.49 10.07 19.96
CA ALA A 125 4.42 10.67 19.17
C ALA A 125 4.77 10.73 17.68
N LEU A 126 6.03 11.02 17.34
CA LEU A 126 6.52 11.06 15.96
C LEU A 126 6.64 9.64 15.37
N LYS A 127 7.09 8.64 16.15
CA LYS A 127 7.14 7.22 15.74
C LYS A 127 5.77 6.64 15.38
N VAL A 128 4.69 7.08 16.04
CA VAL A 128 3.31 6.70 15.69
C VAL A 128 2.91 7.17 14.28
N GLU A 129 3.51 8.26 13.81
CA GLU A 129 3.29 8.87 12.49
C GLU A 129 4.37 8.47 11.46
N ILE A 130 5.25 7.51 11.79
CA ILE A 130 6.36 7.06 10.92
C ILE A 130 7.34 8.20 10.59
N GLU A 131 7.58 9.10 11.55
CA GLU A 131 8.54 10.20 11.44
C GLU A 131 9.60 10.04 12.54
N GLU A 132 10.88 10.09 12.18
CA GLU A 132 11.97 10.05 13.17
C GLU A 132 12.32 11.45 13.66
N LEU A 133 12.71 11.57 14.93
CA LEU A 133 13.05 12.86 15.56
C LEU A 133 14.19 13.59 14.81
N CYS A 134 15.16 12.83 14.29
CA CYS A 134 16.28 13.34 13.49
C CYS A 134 15.84 13.92 12.14
N GLU A 135 14.74 13.44 11.56
CA GLU A 135 14.14 13.97 10.33
C GLU A 135 13.20 15.14 10.63
N TYR A 136 12.51 15.13 11.77
CA TYR A 136 11.56 16.15 12.18
C TYR A 136 12.23 17.50 12.49
N ILE A 137 13.31 17.50 13.28
CA ILE A 137 14.02 18.71 13.73
C ILE A 137 14.44 19.64 12.57
N PRO A 138 15.10 19.16 11.49
CA PRO A 138 15.47 20.03 10.38
C PRO A 138 14.26 20.47 9.53
N ARG A 139 13.10 19.83 9.66
CA ARG A 139 11.91 20.08 8.82
C ARG A 139 10.93 21.08 9.43
N ILE A 140 10.78 21.11 10.74
CA ILE A 140 9.73 21.90 11.42
C ILE A 140 9.91 23.43 11.26
N GLU A 141 11.14 23.89 11.07
CA GLU A 141 11.48 25.32 10.94
C GLU A 141 10.87 25.99 9.71
N PHE A 142 10.75 25.26 8.60
CA PHE A 142 10.39 25.83 7.32
C PHE A 142 8.88 26.08 7.20
N THR A 143 8.52 27.28 6.74
CA THR A 143 7.14 27.66 6.38
C THR A 143 6.79 27.17 4.97
N ALA A 144 5.50 27.19 4.62
CA ALA A 144 5.05 26.88 3.26
C ALA A 144 5.67 27.85 2.24
N GLU A 145 5.84 29.11 2.63
CA GLU A 145 6.46 30.16 1.81
C GLU A 145 7.97 29.94 1.63
N ASP A 146 8.69 29.47 2.67
CA ASP A 146 10.13 29.14 2.55
C ASP A 146 10.35 28.02 1.53
N ILE A 147 9.48 27.00 1.52
CA ILE A 147 9.54 25.89 0.57
C ILE A 147 9.21 26.36 -0.86
N LYS A 148 8.21 27.25 -1.00
CA LYS A 148 7.79 27.83 -2.29
C LYS A 148 8.89 28.68 -2.93
N ASN A 149 9.65 29.42 -2.11
CA ASN A 149 10.67 30.36 -2.57
C ASN A 149 12.11 29.82 -2.48
N ALA A 150 12.28 28.52 -2.23
CA ALA A 150 13.59 27.90 -2.02
C ALA A 150 14.53 28.06 -3.24
N SER A 151 15.67 28.72 -3.05
CA SER A 151 16.69 28.93 -4.07
C SER A 151 17.56 27.68 -4.29
N SER A 152 18.20 27.59 -5.46
CA SER A 152 19.15 26.52 -5.78
C SER A 152 20.36 26.62 -4.85
N GLY A 153 20.50 25.66 -3.94
CA GLY A 153 21.55 25.63 -2.92
C GLY A 153 21.07 25.82 -1.48
N SER A 154 19.77 26.09 -1.27
CA SER A 154 19.17 26.13 0.07
C SER A 154 19.10 24.75 0.74
N GLU A 155 19.13 24.73 2.07
CA GLU A 155 19.00 23.51 2.89
C GLU A 155 17.72 22.72 2.55
N ILE A 156 16.64 23.42 2.19
CA ILE A 156 15.37 22.85 1.70
C ILE A 156 15.56 21.96 0.45
N LYS A 157 16.38 22.40 -0.52
CA LYS A 157 16.67 21.63 -1.74
C LYS A 157 17.65 20.49 -1.49
N ILE A 158 18.59 20.66 -0.56
CA ILE A 158 19.55 19.61 -0.16
C ILE A 158 18.82 18.47 0.55
N LEU A 159 17.89 18.80 1.45
CA LEU A 159 17.03 17.86 2.17
C LEU A 159 15.85 17.33 1.33
N LYS A 160 15.72 17.74 0.06
CA LYS A 160 14.62 17.37 -0.86
C LYS A 160 13.23 17.58 -0.25
N LEU A 161 13.05 18.65 0.53
CA LEU A 161 11.79 18.92 1.21
C LEU A 161 10.73 19.39 0.21
N GLU A 162 9.73 18.54 0.04
CA GLU A 162 8.62 18.79 -0.88
C GLU A 162 7.36 19.26 -0.14
N ASN A 163 7.16 18.89 1.12
CA ASN A 163 5.94 19.22 1.85
C ASN A 163 6.25 19.89 3.19
N VAL A 164 5.49 20.94 3.52
CA VAL A 164 5.55 21.62 4.82
C VAL A 164 4.93 20.73 5.90
N ILE A 165 5.50 20.74 7.12
CA ILE A 165 4.86 20.10 8.27
C ILE A 165 3.62 20.90 8.65
N TRP A 166 2.45 20.28 8.52
CA TRP A 166 1.18 20.87 8.97
C TRP A 166 1.11 20.80 10.49
N GLY A 167 0.75 21.92 11.13
CA GLY A 167 0.68 21.97 12.58
C GLY A 167 -0.43 21.07 13.14
N ARG A 168 -0.07 20.18 14.07
CA ARG A 168 -0.97 19.24 14.74
C ARG A 168 -1.26 19.76 16.15
N THR A 169 -2.51 19.65 16.57
CA THR A 169 -2.90 20.12 17.91
C THR A 169 -2.24 19.26 18.99
N GLU A 170 -2.09 17.95 18.76
CA GLU A 170 -1.54 17.00 19.73
C GLU A 170 -0.01 17.05 19.88
N ILE A 171 0.71 17.52 18.86
CA ILE A 171 2.18 17.55 18.82
C ILE A 171 2.67 18.99 18.95
N GLU A 172 2.58 19.80 17.88
CA GLU A 172 3.05 21.19 17.88
C GLU A 172 2.25 22.05 18.86
N GLY A 173 0.93 21.84 18.96
CA GLY A 173 0.11 22.51 19.97
C GLY A 173 0.53 22.20 21.39
N LYS A 174 0.94 20.95 21.68
CA LYS A 174 1.44 20.57 23.01
C LYS A 174 2.79 21.20 23.31
N MET A 175 3.72 21.21 22.35
CA MET A 175 5.01 21.88 22.50
C MET A 175 4.86 23.37 22.80
N ILE A 176 3.98 24.06 22.05
CA ILE A 176 3.68 25.48 22.26
C ILE A 176 3.02 25.71 23.64
N CYS A 177 2.08 24.85 24.03
CA CYS A 177 1.44 24.95 25.35
C CYS A 177 2.44 24.83 26.50
N GLU A 178 3.37 23.89 26.42
CA GLU A 178 4.40 23.68 27.44
C GLU A 178 5.41 24.83 27.46
N LYS A 179 5.83 25.33 26.29
CA LYS A 179 6.80 26.44 26.20
C LYS A 179 6.27 27.76 26.76
N TYR A 180 5.00 28.10 26.48
CA TYR A 180 4.43 29.40 26.84
C TYR A 180 3.45 29.36 28.02
N GLY A 181 3.25 28.19 28.65
CA GLY A 181 2.34 28.05 29.78
C GLY A 181 0.88 28.35 29.42
N VAL A 182 0.47 28.05 28.19
CA VAL A 182 -0.88 28.29 27.67
C VAL A 182 -1.64 26.98 27.45
N LYS A 183 -2.91 27.10 27.04
CA LYS A 183 -3.78 25.98 26.71
C LYS A 183 -4.44 26.24 25.37
N VAL A 184 -4.35 25.28 24.44
CA VAL A 184 -5.04 25.36 23.15
C VAL A 184 -6.32 24.54 23.21
N ARG A 185 -7.45 25.18 22.90
CA ARG A 185 -8.76 24.55 22.80
C ARG A 185 -9.22 24.55 21.34
N THR A 186 -9.27 23.36 20.76
CA THR A 186 -9.67 23.17 19.36
C THR A 186 -11.14 22.77 19.31
N ILE A 187 -11.94 23.51 18.54
CA ILE A 187 -13.32 23.17 18.22
C ILE A 187 -13.32 22.53 16.82
N GLU A 188 -13.53 21.23 16.76
CA GLU A 188 -13.57 20.48 15.51
C GLU A 188 -14.99 20.37 14.98
N LEU A 189 -15.16 20.68 13.69
CA LEU A 189 -16.39 20.55 12.94
C LEU A 189 -16.29 19.35 12.01
N ARG A 190 -17.26 18.43 12.08
CA ARG A 190 -17.35 17.27 11.18
C ARG A 190 -18.72 17.21 10.50
N ASP A 191 -18.72 17.01 9.19
CA ASP A 191 -19.86 16.67 8.38
C ASP A 191 -19.89 15.15 8.13
N LYS A 192 -20.80 14.42 8.79
CA LYS A 192 -21.05 12.99 8.52
C LYS A 192 -22.53 12.76 8.24
N GLU A 193 -22.83 11.90 7.27
CA GLU A 193 -24.16 11.74 6.69
C GLU A 193 -25.20 10.95 7.51
N ILE A 194 -24.86 10.35 8.67
CA ILE A 194 -25.75 9.32 9.24
C ILE A 194 -26.36 9.60 10.64
N ASP A 195 -25.86 10.52 11.48
CA ASP A 195 -26.61 10.84 12.73
C ASP A 195 -26.07 12.09 13.47
N GLY A 196 -26.36 13.27 12.94
CA GLY A 196 -26.17 14.54 13.64
C GLY A 196 -24.80 15.22 13.48
N LEU A 197 -24.84 16.54 13.34
CA LEU A 197 -23.68 17.42 13.41
C LEU A 197 -22.92 17.21 14.72
N HIS A 198 -21.64 16.88 14.64
CA HIS A 198 -20.79 16.75 15.83
C HIS A 198 -19.74 17.84 15.87
N VAL A 199 -19.89 18.72 16.85
CA VAL A 199 -18.83 19.64 17.27
C VAL A 199 -18.10 19.02 18.46
N THR A 200 -16.86 18.57 18.24
CA THR A 200 -15.99 18.00 19.29
C THR A 200 -15.04 19.07 19.83
N LYS A 201 -14.84 19.12 21.15
CA LYS A 201 -13.89 20.03 21.80
C LYS A 201 -12.63 19.24 22.19
N GLY A 202 -11.51 19.51 21.53
CA GLY A 202 -10.18 19.08 21.92
C GLY A 202 -9.54 20.09 22.88
N LYS A 203 -8.65 19.62 23.75
CA LYS A 203 -7.94 20.46 24.72
C LYS A 203 -6.53 19.92 24.92
N VAL A 204 -5.54 20.78 24.75
CA VAL A 204 -4.12 20.45 24.90
C VAL A 204 -3.45 21.52 25.78
N GLY A 205 -2.56 21.10 26.69
CA GLY A 205 -1.84 21.99 27.61
C GLY A 205 -2.49 22.21 28.99
N THR A 206 -1.67 22.60 29.96
CA THR A 206 -2.04 22.74 31.39
C THR A 206 -2.15 24.20 31.87
N GLY A 207 -1.86 25.20 31.05
CA GLY A 207 -1.89 26.63 31.43
C GLY A 207 -3.25 27.25 31.78
N ASN A 208 -3.23 28.39 32.49
CA ASN A 208 -4.42 29.17 32.88
C ASN A 208 -5.01 29.97 31.72
N ASN A 209 -4.17 30.45 30.80
CA ASN A 209 -4.59 31.22 29.64
C ASN A 209 -4.97 30.29 28.47
N ILE A 210 -6.10 30.58 27.83
CA ILE A 210 -6.70 29.70 26.80
C ILE A 210 -6.71 30.38 25.44
N ILE A 211 -6.15 29.71 24.44
CA ILE A 211 -6.25 30.03 23.02
C ILE A 211 -7.36 29.17 22.42
N TYR A 212 -8.23 29.78 21.64
CA TYR A 212 -9.34 29.09 20.98
C TYR A 212 -9.10 29.06 19.47
N ILE A 213 -9.17 27.86 18.88
CA ILE A 213 -9.09 27.67 17.43
C ILE A 213 -10.22 26.76 16.96
N VAL A 214 -10.64 26.94 15.71
CA VAL A 214 -11.64 26.09 15.07
C VAL A 214 -10.97 25.33 13.94
N ASN A 215 -11.25 24.03 13.83
CA ASN A 215 -10.82 23.20 12.72
C ASN A 215 -12.04 22.70 11.94
N TYR A 216 -12.08 22.97 10.64
CA TYR A 216 -13.04 22.38 9.71
C TYR A 216 -12.32 21.89 8.45
N ARG A 217 -12.46 20.58 8.16
CA ARG A 217 -11.83 19.92 7.00
C ARG A 217 -10.33 20.24 6.85
N ASN A 218 -9.58 20.16 7.96
CA ASN A 218 -8.14 20.42 8.03
C ASN A 218 -7.71 21.87 7.77
N HIS A 219 -8.61 22.83 7.93
CA HIS A 219 -8.29 24.26 7.94
C HIS A 219 -8.54 24.84 9.34
N PHE A 220 -7.49 25.38 9.96
CA PHE A 220 -7.56 26.03 11.27
C PHE A 220 -7.77 27.53 11.12
N VAL A 221 -8.67 28.10 11.93
CA VAL A 221 -8.82 29.55 12.09
C VAL A 221 -8.86 29.93 13.57
N PRO A 222 -8.40 31.13 13.95
CA PRO A 222 -8.46 31.58 15.32
C PRO A 222 -9.89 31.98 15.71
N LEU A 223 -10.21 31.83 16.99
CA LEU A 223 -11.33 32.50 17.61
C LEU A 223 -10.78 33.67 18.41
N LEU A 224 -11.23 34.87 18.05
CA LEU A 224 -10.72 36.12 18.59
C LEU A 224 -11.86 36.90 19.22
N SER A 225 -11.58 37.54 20.35
CA SER A 225 -12.50 38.40 21.10
C SER A 225 -12.32 39.88 20.77
N ASN A 226 -11.20 40.26 20.15
CA ASN A 226 -10.91 41.63 19.75
C ASN A 226 -11.48 42.04 18.37
N ILE A 227 -12.22 41.15 17.70
CA ILE A 227 -12.87 41.43 16.41
C ILE A 227 -14.38 41.55 16.58
N GLU A 228 -15.00 42.51 15.87
CA GLU A 228 -16.44 42.81 16.04
C GLU A 228 -17.36 41.74 15.40
N LYS A 229 -16.95 41.13 14.29
CA LYS A 229 -17.76 40.22 13.47
C LYS A 229 -16.93 39.06 12.91
N ASP A 230 -17.60 37.96 12.59
CA ASP A 230 -16.99 36.83 11.88
C ASP A 230 -16.38 37.30 10.56
N ILE A 231 -15.13 36.89 10.30
CA ILE A 231 -14.46 37.15 9.03
C ILE A 231 -15.01 36.15 8.01
N LYS A 232 -15.81 36.65 7.06
CA LYS A 232 -16.50 35.82 6.04
C LYS A 232 -15.86 35.90 4.65
N ARG A 233 -14.84 36.75 4.47
CA ARG A 233 -14.11 36.98 3.22
C ARG A 233 -12.62 37.04 3.54
N SER A 234 -11.79 36.70 2.56
CA SER A 234 -10.34 36.75 2.71
C SER A 234 -9.86 38.18 2.99
N ILE A 235 -8.87 38.30 3.87
CA ILE A 235 -8.25 39.58 4.26
C ILE A 235 -6.77 39.59 3.86
N LYS A 236 -6.25 40.76 3.51
CA LYS A 236 -4.82 40.95 3.23
C LYS A 236 -4.15 41.54 4.47
N VAL A 237 -3.09 40.90 4.93
CA VAL A 237 -2.25 41.33 6.07
C VAL A 237 -0.82 41.48 5.60
N SER A 238 0.00 42.25 6.32
CA SER A 238 1.42 42.35 5.96
C SER A 238 2.12 41.01 6.15
N ARG A 239 3.14 40.76 5.33
CA ARG A 239 3.93 39.53 5.38
C ARG A 239 4.67 39.43 6.71
N GLU A 240 5.14 40.56 7.25
CA GLU A 240 5.78 40.66 8.55
C GLU A 240 4.83 40.28 9.69
N GLU A 241 3.54 40.61 9.59
CA GLU A 241 2.54 40.26 10.60
C GLU A 241 2.28 38.73 10.63
N ALA A 242 2.12 38.10 9.47
CA ALA A 242 1.81 36.68 9.39
C ALA A 242 3.03 35.79 9.64
N TYR A 243 4.14 36.06 8.94
CA TYR A 243 5.32 35.19 8.96
C TYR A 243 6.48 35.74 9.80
N GLY A 244 6.47 37.02 10.19
CA GLY A 244 7.60 37.68 10.88
C GLY A 244 8.62 38.26 9.89
N ASN A 245 9.52 39.12 10.37
CA ASN A 245 10.50 39.80 9.52
C ASN A 245 11.35 38.81 8.70
N VAL A 246 11.28 38.95 7.38
CA VAL A 246 12.21 38.33 6.44
C VAL A 246 13.54 39.09 6.58
N VAL A 247 14.61 38.40 7.00
CA VAL A 247 15.96 38.90 6.70
C VAL A 247 16.08 38.87 5.18
N GLY A 248 15.92 40.05 4.58
CA GLY A 248 15.82 40.23 3.15
C GLY A 248 17.05 39.71 2.41
N SER A 249 16.80 39.17 1.24
CA SER A 249 17.78 38.90 0.19
C SER A 249 18.67 40.14 -0.05
N ASN A 250 19.95 40.06 0.32
CA ASN A 250 21.09 40.31 -0.58
C ASN A 250 22.44 40.30 0.15
N SER A 251 23.43 39.73 -0.55
CA SER A 251 24.89 39.82 -0.37
C SER A 251 25.57 38.93 0.69
N ASN A 252 26.21 37.87 0.16
CA ASN A 252 27.58 37.41 0.40
C ASN A 252 28.24 37.63 1.78
N ASN A 253 28.71 36.50 2.32
CA ASN A 253 29.55 36.29 3.49
C ASN A 253 28.82 36.30 4.84
N ILE A 254 28.88 35.16 5.54
CA ILE A 254 29.72 34.99 6.75
C ILE A 254 29.72 33.51 7.14
N SER A 255 30.92 32.95 7.20
CA SER A 255 31.23 31.71 7.89
C SER A 255 31.30 31.95 9.40
N GLN A 256 30.87 30.94 10.17
CA GLN A 256 31.28 30.60 11.53
C GLN A 256 30.96 31.58 12.68
N SER A 257 30.15 31.07 13.63
CA SER A 257 30.30 31.07 15.11
C SER A 257 28.88 30.97 15.71
N TYR A 258 28.55 30.13 16.70
CA TYR A 258 29.24 29.77 17.93
C TYR A 258 28.79 28.40 18.48
N ILE A 259 29.72 27.72 19.15
CA ILE A 259 29.50 26.65 20.12
C ILE A 259 29.35 27.29 21.52
N SER A 260 28.26 26.94 22.18
CA SER A 260 27.98 26.70 23.61
C SER A 260 28.45 27.61 24.76
N THR A 261 27.43 28.11 25.50
CA THR A 261 27.23 28.14 26.99
C THR A 261 28.10 29.03 27.88
N PRO A 262 27.71 29.31 29.16
CA PRO A 262 26.38 29.31 29.83
C PRO A 262 26.11 30.67 30.55
N LEU A 263 24.99 30.85 31.25
CA LEU A 263 24.94 31.63 32.51
C LEU A 263 23.57 31.50 33.21
N GLN A 264 23.64 30.94 34.42
CA GLN A 264 22.70 31.19 35.51
C GLN A 264 23.00 32.58 36.09
N ASP A 265 21.98 33.29 36.56
CA ASP A 265 22.16 34.28 37.63
C ASP A 265 21.12 34.04 38.71
N ILE A 266 21.64 33.72 39.90
CA ILE A 266 21.07 34.06 41.21
C ILE A 266 21.75 35.38 41.63
N GLU A 267 20.98 36.26 42.25
CA GLU A 267 21.39 37.54 42.83
C GLU A 267 22.71 37.52 43.61
N ASN A 268 23.61 38.47 43.33
CA ASN A 268 23.88 39.63 44.20
C ASN A 268 25.05 40.50 43.68
N PRO A 269 25.15 41.78 44.07
CA PRO A 269 25.90 42.81 43.34
C PRO A 269 27.28 43.10 43.93
N THR A 270 28.24 43.57 43.12
CA THR A 270 28.91 44.90 43.29
C THR A 270 30.02 45.21 42.26
N TYR A 271 29.90 46.40 41.67
CA TYR A 271 30.92 47.43 41.36
C TYR A 271 32.14 47.25 40.40
N LYS A 272 32.03 47.99 39.28
CA LYS A 272 32.92 49.02 38.67
C LYS A 272 34.30 48.71 38.02
N GLN A 273 34.36 49.21 36.76
CA GLN A 273 35.44 49.95 36.03
C GLN A 273 36.77 49.20 35.73
N SER A 274 37.53 49.42 34.66
CA SER A 274 37.47 50.16 33.37
C SER A 274 38.85 49.96 32.69
N GLY A 275 38.94 49.97 31.34
CA GLY A 275 40.17 50.46 30.64
C GLY A 275 40.81 49.62 29.53
N CYS A 276 40.60 50.06 28.28
CA CYS A 276 41.54 50.29 27.15
C CYS A 276 42.52 49.23 26.54
N SER A 277 42.27 48.95 25.24
CA SER A 277 43.10 49.35 24.05
C SER A 277 44.04 48.37 23.28
N ARG A 278 43.98 48.54 21.93
CA ARG A 278 45.01 48.42 20.85
C ARG A 278 45.35 47.07 20.15
N SER A 279 45.28 47.13 18.81
CA SER A 279 45.72 46.21 17.70
C SER A 279 47.26 46.18 17.51
N PRO A 280 47.92 45.67 16.40
CA PRO A 280 47.54 44.80 15.24
C PRO A 280 48.64 43.77 14.77
N GLY A 281 48.47 43.02 13.65
CA GLY A 281 49.60 42.70 12.71
C GLY A 281 49.71 41.33 11.94
N LYS A 282 49.47 41.39 10.60
CA LYS A 282 50.23 40.85 9.41
C LYS A 282 50.69 39.37 9.18
N LYS A 283 50.42 38.92 7.92
CA LYS A 283 51.28 38.28 6.86
C LYS A 283 51.35 36.72 6.62
N ASN A 284 50.93 36.35 5.39
CA ASN A 284 51.55 35.56 4.29
C ASN A 284 52.01 34.06 4.34
N HIS A 285 51.61 33.35 3.24
CA HIS A 285 52.29 32.35 2.38
C HIS A 285 52.30 30.80 2.62
N LYS A 286 51.65 30.10 1.65
CA LYS A 286 52.06 28.97 0.77
C LYS A 286 52.58 27.60 1.30
N THR A 287 51.94 26.55 0.74
CA THR A 287 52.42 25.24 0.19
C THR A 287 52.95 24.10 1.07
N GLY A 288 52.37 22.89 0.91
CA GLY A 288 53.12 21.65 0.62
C GLY A 288 53.00 20.40 1.54
N ARG A 289 52.43 19.32 0.99
CA ARG A 289 52.79 17.85 1.07
C ARG A 289 52.93 17.07 2.42
N LYS A 290 52.11 15.98 2.49
CA LYS A 290 52.38 14.52 2.75
C LYS A 290 52.99 13.99 4.09
N ARG A 291 52.47 12.77 4.42
CA ARG A 291 52.97 11.66 5.31
C ARG A 291 52.89 11.94 6.82
N GLY A 292 52.60 11.02 7.75
CA GLY A 292 52.29 9.59 7.74
C GLY A 292 52.48 9.00 9.15
N ARG A 293 51.75 7.91 9.45
CA ARG A 293 52.05 6.77 10.37
C ARG A 293 52.15 6.93 11.91
N SER A 294 51.21 6.24 12.58
CA SER A 294 51.32 5.12 13.58
C SER A 294 52.09 5.28 14.91
N VAL A 295 51.58 4.61 15.97
CA VAL A 295 52.23 3.55 16.82
C VAL A 295 51.41 3.31 18.13
N THR A 296 50.70 2.16 18.25
CA THR A 296 50.88 0.95 19.14
C THR A 296 50.35 1.07 20.59
N ASP A 297 49.99 0.04 21.36
CA ASP A 297 49.53 -1.36 21.24
C ASP A 297 49.42 -1.92 22.70
N LYS A 298 48.60 -2.95 22.94
CA LYS A 298 48.74 -4.07 23.93
C LYS A 298 47.42 -4.72 24.40
N ASP A 299 47.18 -5.92 23.84
CA ASP A 299 46.90 -7.24 24.45
C ASP A 299 45.83 -7.49 25.54
N ASN A 300 44.90 -8.42 25.24
CA ASN A 300 44.87 -9.76 25.89
C ASN A 300 43.99 -10.82 25.15
N LYS A 301 44.56 -12.04 25.06
CA LYS A 301 44.09 -13.37 24.58
C LYS A 301 42.91 -13.96 25.41
N ALA A 302 42.18 -15.06 25.14
CA ALA A 302 42.00 -16.14 24.12
C ALA A 302 40.67 -16.87 24.51
N LEU A 303 39.97 -17.69 23.68
CA LEU A 303 40.25 -19.12 23.40
C LEU A 303 39.33 -19.65 22.26
N LYS A 304 39.86 -20.57 21.45
CA LYS A 304 39.22 -21.29 20.32
C LYS A 304 38.89 -22.75 20.68
N ARG A 305 38.03 -23.36 19.83
CA ARG A 305 37.98 -24.75 19.26
C ARG A 305 36.82 -25.64 19.72
N PRO A 306 36.43 -26.70 18.94
CA PRO A 306 36.62 -26.93 17.49
C PRO A 306 35.39 -27.54 16.75
N ARG A 307 35.52 -27.60 15.41
CA ARG A 307 34.77 -28.46 14.47
C ARG A 307 35.28 -29.90 14.55
N MET A 308 34.41 -30.88 14.33
CA MET A 308 34.79 -32.26 13.98
C MET A 308 34.37 -32.55 12.53
N ASP A 309 35.37 -32.92 11.73
CA ASP A 309 35.22 -33.61 10.45
C ASP A 309 34.84 -35.08 10.69
N VAL A 310 33.95 -35.64 9.86
CA VAL A 310 33.91 -37.08 9.60
C VAL A 310 33.77 -37.30 8.10
N ASN A 311 34.68 -38.12 7.59
CA ASN A 311 34.92 -38.47 6.21
C ASN A 311 33.76 -39.23 5.53
N VAL A 312 33.78 -39.10 4.20
CA VAL A 312 33.11 -39.91 3.19
C VAL A 312 33.51 -41.39 3.32
N ALA A 313 32.52 -42.28 3.24
CA ALA A 313 32.71 -43.65 2.77
C ALA A 313 31.54 -44.03 1.84
N SER A 314 31.94 -44.62 0.71
CA SER A 314 31.14 -45.18 -0.37
C SER A 314 30.36 -46.44 0.05
N ASN A 315 29.15 -46.65 -0.49
CA ASN A 315 28.81 -47.80 -1.34
C ASN A 315 27.30 -47.98 -1.54
N GLU A 316 26.98 -48.19 -2.82
CA GLU A 316 26.10 -49.22 -3.40
C GLU A 316 24.58 -49.26 -3.14
N ASP A 317 23.91 -49.49 -4.27
CA ASP A 317 22.50 -49.82 -4.45
C ASP A 317 22.04 -50.98 -3.57
N LEU A 318 20.81 -50.88 -3.05
CA LEU A 318 19.89 -52.01 -2.89
C LEU A 318 18.45 -51.48 -2.81
N GLU A 319 17.66 -51.78 -3.84
CA GLU A 319 16.20 -51.77 -3.79
C GLU A 319 15.71 -53.02 -3.06
N SER A 320 14.70 -52.89 -2.19
CA SER A 320 13.61 -53.87 -1.99
C SER A 320 12.54 -53.35 -1.02
N PRO A 321 11.29 -53.87 -1.10
CA PRO A 321 10.07 -53.13 -0.78
C PRO A 321 9.44 -53.54 0.56
N SER A 322 8.68 -52.65 1.18
CA SER A 322 7.63 -53.05 2.12
C SER A 322 6.55 -51.99 2.24
N ASP A 323 5.33 -52.39 1.89
CA ASP A 323 4.08 -51.73 2.24
C ASP A 323 3.96 -51.52 3.75
N LEU A 324 3.44 -50.36 4.16
CA LEU A 324 2.44 -50.21 5.24
C LEU A 324 2.04 -48.73 5.42
N GLN A 325 0.80 -48.46 4.99
CA GLN A 325 -0.24 -47.63 5.60
C GLN A 325 0.10 -46.33 6.37
N ASP A 326 -0.51 -45.26 5.85
CA ASP A 326 -1.23 -44.18 6.56
C ASP A 326 -0.52 -43.36 7.64
N LYS A 327 -0.10 -42.15 7.24
CA LYS A 327 -0.55 -40.85 7.79
C LYS A 327 0.01 -39.69 6.95
N PRO A 328 -0.77 -38.65 6.62
CA PRO A 328 -0.21 -37.49 5.93
C PRO A 328 0.39 -36.54 6.97
N GLU A 329 1.70 -36.61 7.18
CA GLU A 329 2.47 -35.48 7.73
C GLU A 329 2.52 -34.38 6.66
N GLN A 330 1.42 -33.62 6.55
CA GLN A 330 1.28 -32.49 5.62
C GLN A 330 1.57 -31.13 6.26
N ASP A 331 1.92 -31.07 7.55
CA ASP A 331 1.94 -29.81 8.30
C ASP A 331 3.33 -29.15 8.46
N GLU A 332 4.43 -29.79 8.05
CA GLU A 332 5.78 -29.18 8.17
C GLU A 332 6.29 -28.48 6.90
N LEU A 333 5.77 -28.79 5.72
CA LEU A 333 6.19 -28.16 4.45
C LEU A 333 5.56 -26.78 4.20
N HIS A 334 4.66 -26.31 5.06
CA HIS A 334 3.96 -25.03 4.88
C HIS A 334 4.70 -23.81 5.45
N ASN A 335 5.73 -23.97 6.26
CA ASN A 335 6.36 -22.84 6.96
C ASN A 335 7.68 -22.33 6.35
N ALA A 336 8.23 -22.97 5.30
CA ALA A 336 9.52 -22.55 4.71
C ALA A 336 9.41 -21.64 3.47
N PHE A 337 8.24 -21.52 2.84
CA PHE A 337 8.05 -20.70 1.63
C PHE A 337 7.17 -19.47 1.90
N GLN A 338 7.67 -18.53 2.71
CA GLN A 338 7.13 -17.17 2.70
C GLN A 338 7.96 -16.26 1.77
N THR A 339 7.24 -15.49 0.96
CA THR A 339 7.68 -14.31 0.19
C THR A 339 8.48 -14.54 -1.10
N LYS A 340 7.77 -14.96 -2.16
CA LYS A 340 7.87 -14.46 -3.56
C LYS A 340 6.85 -15.24 -4.40
N ARG A 341 5.61 -14.76 -4.46
CA ARG A 341 4.59 -15.32 -5.37
C ARG A 341 4.33 -14.28 -6.44
N HIS A 342 4.72 -14.60 -7.66
CA HIS A 342 4.52 -13.75 -8.82
C HIS A 342 3.45 -14.40 -9.70
N ILE A 343 2.30 -13.75 -9.76
CA ILE A 343 1.19 -14.15 -10.61
C ILE A 343 1.55 -13.85 -12.07
N PRO A 344 1.26 -14.75 -13.01
CA PRO A 344 1.48 -14.51 -14.43
C PRO A 344 0.43 -13.51 -14.96
N HIS A 345 0.58 -12.25 -14.59
CA HIS A 345 -0.29 -11.11 -14.91
C HIS A 345 -0.60 -11.07 -16.40
N HIS A 346 0.40 -11.29 -17.25
CA HIS A 346 0.22 -11.20 -18.68
C HIS A 346 -0.53 -12.38 -19.30
N LEU A 347 -0.34 -13.59 -18.75
CA LEU A 347 -1.17 -14.74 -19.12
C LEU A 347 -2.63 -14.46 -18.78
N ILE A 348 -2.88 -13.95 -17.58
CA ILE A 348 -4.24 -13.67 -17.10
C ILE A 348 -4.89 -12.51 -17.88
N GLU A 349 -4.13 -11.46 -18.21
CA GLU A 349 -4.56 -10.38 -19.13
C GLU A 349 -4.94 -10.95 -20.51
N LEU A 350 -4.09 -11.79 -21.11
CA LEU A 350 -4.34 -12.41 -22.41
C LEU A 350 -5.56 -13.32 -22.38
N MET A 351 -5.71 -14.15 -21.34
CA MET A 351 -6.86 -15.04 -21.18
C MET A 351 -8.16 -14.27 -20.98
N TYR A 352 -8.12 -13.16 -20.24
CA TYR A 352 -9.27 -12.28 -20.08
C TYR A 352 -9.67 -11.60 -21.40
N GLN A 353 -8.69 -11.12 -22.17
CA GLN A 353 -8.92 -10.60 -23.52
C GLN A 353 -9.53 -11.65 -24.45
N LEU A 354 -9.05 -12.89 -24.40
CA LEU A 354 -9.60 -14.00 -25.18
C LEU A 354 -11.04 -14.31 -24.79
N ASP A 355 -11.35 -14.44 -23.50
CA ASP A 355 -12.71 -14.73 -23.04
C ASP A 355 -13.71 -13.62 -23.45
N LEU A 356 -13.31 -12.35 -23.39
CA LEU A 356 -14.16 -11.25 -23.88
C LEU A 356 -14.31 -11.27 -25.42
N SER A 357 -13.24 -11.61 -26.14
CA SER A 357 -13.24 -11.73 -27.59
C SER A 357 -14.17 -12.85 -28.08
N VAL A 358 -14.16 -13.98 -27.36
CA VAL A 358 -15.10 -15.09 -27.58
C VAL A 358 -16.53 -14.62 -27.33
N LEU A 359 -16.78 -13.93 -26.22
CA LEU A 359 -18.11 -13.40 -25.89
C LEU A 359 -18.65 -12.50 -27.02
N CYS A 360 -17.85 -11.54 -27.48
CA CYS A 360 -18.20 -10.65 -28.58
C CYS A 360 -18.47 -11.42 -29.89
N SER A 361 -17.71 -12.49 -30.17
CA SER A 361 -17.92 -13.33 -31.35
C SER A 361 -19.24 -14.09 -31.30
N LEU A 362 -19.57 -14.66 -30.14
CA LEU A 362 -20.84 -15.35 -29.91
C LEU A 362 -22.02 -14.39 -30.08
N ARG A 363 -21.92 -13.21 -29.46
CA ARG A 363 -22.95 -12.16 -29.53
C ARG A 363 -23.12 -11.62 -30.95
N LYS A 364 -22.05 -11.49 -31.73
CA LYS A 364 -22.14 -11.16 -33.16
C LYS A 364 -23.05 -12.13 -33.92
N SER A 365 -22.92 -13.43 -33.66
CA SER A 365 -23.78 -14.42 -34.30
C SER A 365 -25.21 -14.37 -33.75
N THR A 366 -25.38 -14.22 -32.44
CA THR A 366 -26.71 -14.09 -31.80
C THR A 366 -27.51 -12.90 -32.35
N TYR A 367 -26.84 -11.74 -32.50
CA TYR A 367 -27.46 -10.48 -32.92
C TYR A 367 -27.24 -10.16 -34.40
N GLU A 368 -26.91 -11.15 -35.24
CA GLU A 368 -26.68 -10.95 -36.68
C GLU A 368 -27.88 -10.30 -37.38
N HIS A 369 -29.10 -10.65 -36.95
CA HIS A 369 -30.35 -10.08 -37.46
C HIS A 369 -30.55 -8.60 -37.10
N LYS A 370 -29.98 -8.17 -35.96
CA LYS A 370 -30.06 -6.78 -35.47
C LYS A 370 -28.93 -5.92 -36.06
N TYR A 371 -27.75 -6.49 -36.27
CA TYR A 371 -26.55 -5.79 -36.74
C TYR A 371 -25.94 -6.45 -37.99
N ARG A 372 -26.68 -6.45 -39.10
CA ARG A 372 -26.33 -7.21 -40.33
C ARG A 372 -24.99 -6.85 -40.96
N LEU A 373 -24.54 -5.60 -40.81
CA LEU A 373 -23.25 -5.10 -41.36
C LEU A 373 -22.14 -5.04 -40.30
N LEU A 374 -22.34 -5.64 -39.12
CA LEU A 374 -21.36 -5.57 -38.06
C LEU A 374 -20.16 -6.45 -38.35
N SER A 375 -18.97 -5.83 -38.38
CA SER A 375 -17.70 -6.51 -38.42
C SER A 375 -17.00 -6.43 -37.05
N LEU A 376 -16.25 -7.48 -36.74
CA LEU A 376 -15.53 -7.64 -35.49
C LEU A 376 -14.07 -7.88 -35.86
N ALA A 377 -13.17 -7.10 -35.28
CA ALA A 377 -11.73 -7.25 -35.46
C ALA A 377 -11.04 -7.28 -34.09
N PHE A 378 -9.96 -8.07 -33.98
CA PHE A 378 -9.18 -8.23 -32.75
C PHE A 378 -7.78 -7.68 -32.98
N GLU A 379 -7.25 -6.89 -32.03
CA GLU A 379 -5.93 -6.23 -32.14
C GLU A 379 -5.72 -5.52 -33.49
N ASP A 380 -6.67 -4.66 -33.87
CA ASP A 380 -6.59 -3.88 -35.11
C ASP A 380 -5.65 -2.68 -34.95
N SER A 381 -4.73 -2.48 -35.88
CA SER A 381 -3.77 -1.36 -35.88
C SER A 381 -4.40 0.03 -36.07
N GLU A 382 -5.71 0.12 -36.35
CA GLU A 382 -6.39 1.38 -36.65
C GLU A 382 -6.13 2.49 -35.60
N ILE A 383 -6.23 2.20 -34.30
CA ILE A 383 -5.94 3.11 -33.19
C ILE A 383 -4.89 2.48 -32.28
N ASP A 384 -3.67 2.29 -32.80
CA ASP A 384 -2.40 1.95 -32.13
C ASP A 384 -2.47 1.12 -30.82
N LYS A 385 -2.98 1.70 -29.71
CA LYS A 385 -3.01 1.10 -28.35
C LYS A 385 -4.40 0.95 -27.75
N PHE A 386 -5.47 1.19 -28.50
CA PHE A 386 -6.85 1.24 -27.98
C PHE A 386 -7.74 0.11 -28.53
N ASN A 387 -7.18 -0.83 -29.30
CA ASN A 387 -7.95 -1.70 -30.18
C ASN A 387 -7.79 -3.19 -29.87
N ASP A 388 -7.97 -3.61 -28.62
CA ASP A 388 -7.94 -5.04 -28.33
C ASP A 388 -9.14 -5.73 -29.01
N ILE A 389 -10.30 -5.06 -29.02
CA ILE A 389 -11.48 -5.43 -29.82
C ILE A 389 -12.02 -4.18 -30.53
N ALA A 390 -12.36 -4.31 -31.82
CA ALA A 390 -13.03 -3.28 -32.60
C ALA A 390 -14.35 -3.82 -33.19
N LEU A 391 -15.45 -3.15 -32.87
CA LEU A 391 -16.77 -3.38 -33.46
C LEU A 391 -17.01 -2.29 -34.50
N ARG A 392 -17.24 -2.65 -35.76
CA ARG A 392 -17.59 -1.67 -36.80
C ARG A 392 -18.98 -1.99 -37.33
N TYR A 393 -19.82 -0.99 -37.43
CA TYR A 393 -21.17 -1.14 -37.94
C TYR A 393 -21.57 0.15 -38.66
N GLU A 394 -22.21 0.00 -39.82
CA GLU A 394 -22.54 1.13 -40.69
C GLU A 394 -21.28 1.98 -41.00
N GLU A 395 -21.30 3.28 -40.68
CA GLU A 395 -20.15 4.19 -40.78
C GLU A 395 -19.49 4.47 -39.42
N LYS A 396 -19.82 3.70 -38.37
CA LYS A 396 -19.34 3.91 -37.01
C LYS A 396 -18.42 2.78 -36.52
N SER A 397 -17.55 3.09 -35.55
CA SER A 397 -16.71 2.10 -34.88
C SER A 397 -16.63 2.30 -33.37
N ILE A 398 -16.62 1.20 -32.63
CA ILE A 398 -16.39 1.15 -31.19
C ILE A 398 -15.09 0.40 -30.96
N HIS A 399 -14.18 1.03 -30.24
CA HIS A 399 -12.88 0.47 -29.92
C HIS A 399 -12.79 0.20 -28.43
N ILE A 400 -12.37 -1.01 -28.08
CA ILE A 400 -12.34 -1.50 -26.71
C ILE A 400 -10.91 -1.82 -26.34
N ARG A 401 -10.44 -1.18 -25.27
CA ARG A 401 -9.20 -1.46 -24.57
C ARG A 401 -9.51 -2.27 -23.32
N ILE A 402 -8.91 -3.44 -23.19
CA ILE A 402 -9.13 -4.35 -22.07
C ILE A 402 -8.03 -4.14 -21.04
N GLU A 403 -8.43 -3.91 -19.79
CA GLU A 403 -7.53 -3.85 -18.64
C GLU A 403 -8.00 -4.81 -17.56
N ASN A 404 -7.32 -5.96 -17.42
CA ASN A 404 -7.52 -6.84 -16.27
C ASN A 404 -6.69 -6.35 -15.09
N VAL A 405 -7.31 -6.25 -13.92
CA VAL A 405 -6.67 -5.86 -12.68
C VAL A 405 -7.01 -6.91 -11.63
N ASP A 406 -5.96 -7.55 -11.11
CA ASP A 406 -6.08 -8.63 -10.16
C ASP A 406 -6.64 -8.15 -8.81
N GLU A 407 -7.85 -8.57 -8.40
CA GLU A 407 -8.62 -8.07 -7.25
C GLU A 407 -7.88 -8.06 -5.89
N TYR A 408 -6.76 -8.77 -5.76
CA TYR A 408 -6.06 -8.96 -4.49
C TYR A 408 -5.14 -7.81 -4.04
N TYR A 409 -4.85 -6.82 -4.89
CA TYR A 409 -4.12 -5.63 -4.44
C TYR A 409 -5.06 -4.60 -3.79
N ILE A 410 -4.64 -4.08 -2.64
CA ILE A 410 -5.45 -3.28 -1.73
C ILE A 410 -5.79 -1.87 -2.30
N ASP A 411 -5.26 -1.52 -3.48
CA ASP A 411 -5.39 -0.21 -4.13
C ASP A 411 -5.52 -0.33 -5.66
N ASN A 412 -6.50 -1.13 -6.10
CA ASN A 412 -6.70 -1.45 -7.53
C ASN A 412 -7.77 -0.62 -8.23
N ASP A 413 -8.58 0.11 -7.47
CA ASP A 413 -9.53 1.03 -8.06
C ASP A 413 -8.77 2.05 -8.92
N ILE A 414 -9.37 2.43 -10.04
CA ILE A 414 -8.84 3.46 -10.91
C ILE A 414 -8.86 4.78 -10.13
N SER A 415 -7.68 5.11 -9.59
CA SER A 415 -7.44 6.34 -8.86
C SER A 415 -7.00 7.47 -9.79
N TYR A 416 -7.07 8.71 -9.29
CA TYR A 416 -6.58 9.89 -10.00
C TYR A 416 -5.13 9.71 -10.48
N ALA A 417 -4.28 9.07 -9.66
CA ALA A 417 -2.90 8.82 -10.02
C ALA A 417 -2.80 7.86 -11.21
N LYS A 418 -3.62 6.80 -11.26
CA LYS A 418 -3.59 5.81 -12.36
C LYS A 418 -4.00 6.45 -13.70
N LEU A 419 -4.97 7.37 -13.69
CA LEU A 419 -5.44 8.05 -14.91
C LEU A 419 -4.49 9.13 -15.41
N PHE A 420 -3.88 9.93 -14.51
CA PHE A 420 -3.22 11.19 -14.87
C PHE A 420 -1.71 11.27 -14.58
N THR A 421 -1.06 10.27 -13.98
CA THR A 421 0.40 10.35 -13.71
C THR A 421 1.25 10.29 -14.98
N LYS A 422 2.33 11.10 -14.99
CA LYS A 422 3.31 11.24 -16.10
C LYS A 422 4.36 10.14 -16.17
N GLU A 423 4.40 9.20 -15.23
CA GLU A 423 5.31 8.06 -15.32
C GLU A 423 4.89 7.15 -16.48
N ARG A 424 5.86 6.54 -17.16
CA ARG A 424 5.69 5.67 -18.33
C ARG A 424 4.85 4.40 -18.03
N ARG A 425 3.57 4.55 -17.72
CA ARG A 425 2.59 3.47 -17.65
C ARG A 425 1.80 3.47 -18.95
N SER A 426 1.51 2.27 -19.46
CA SER A 426 0.82 2.04 -20.73
C SER A 426 -0.66 2.47 -20.71
N SER A 427 -1.22 2.70 -19.52
CA SER A 427 -2.66 2.87 -19.25
C SER A 427 -3.07 4.28 -18.80
N SER A 428 -2.24 5.31 -19.02
CA SER A 428 -2.64 6.70 -18.70
C SER A 428 -3.55 7.29 -19.78
N ILE A 429 -4.45 8.21 -19.41
CA ILE A 429 -5.34 8.90 -20.35
C ILE A 429 -4.54 9.58 -21.47
N ASN A 430 -3.37 10.14 -21.16
CA ASN A 430 -2.50 10.77 -22.15
C ASN A 430 -1.89 9.77 -23.15
N SER A 431 -1.71 8.50 -22.77
CA SER A 431 -1.31 7.43 -23.69
C SER A 431 -2.43 7.17 -24.71
N TYR A 432 -3.67 7.05 -24.24
CA TYR A 432 -4.86 6.85 -25.08
C TYR A 432 -5.12 8.03 -26.01
N PHE A 433 -5.03 9.25 -25.48
CA PHE A 433 -5.12 10.48 -26.26
C PHE A 433 -4.07 10.52 -27.37
N GLY A 434 -2.81 10.17 -27.06
CA GLY A 434 -1.73 10.12 -28.06
C GLY A 434 -2.01 9.16 -29.22
N SER A 435 -2.59 7.99 -28.94
CA SER A 435 -2.98 7.01 -29.96
C SER A 435 -4.16 7.50 -30.81
N PHE A 436 -5.17 8.11 -30.19
CA PHE A 436 -6.31 8.71 -30.89
C PHE A 436 -5.90 9.83 -31.85
N VAL A 437 -5.02 10.74 -31.40
CA VAL A 437 -4.50 11.82 -32.24
C VAL A 437 -3.69 11.28 -33.42
N LYS A 438 -2.87 10.24 -33.20
CA LYS A 438 -2.11 9.56 -34.27
C LYS A 438 -3.06 8.99 -35.33
N HIS A 439 -4.17 8.38 -34.92
CA HIS A 439 -5.20 7.87 -35.81
C HIS A 439 -5.81 8.99 -36.68
N LEU A 440 -6.30 10.06 -36.06
CA LEU A 440 -6.91 11.19 -36.78
C LEU A 440 -5.96 11.80 -37.83
N ILE A 441 -4.69 11.97 -37.48
CA ILE A 441 -3.67 12.57 -38.35
C ILE A 441 -3.33 11.67 -39.56
N SER A 442 -3.52 10.35 -39.43
CA SER A 442 -3.24 9.36 -40.47
C SER A 442 -4.34 9.24 -41.53
N LYS A 443 -5.59 9.59 -41.23
CA LYS A 443 -6.76 9.42 -42.12
C LYS A 443 -7.11 10.60 -43.04
N SER A 444 -6.34 11.70 -43.02
CA SER A 444 -6.47 12.92 -43.86
C SER A 444 -7.73 13.80 -43.66
N ASP A 445 -7.48 15.11 -43.49
CA ASP A 445 -8.30 16.35 -43.59
C ASP A 445 -9.82 16.39 -43.37
N SER A 446 -10.45 15.35 -42.81
CA SER A 446 -11.85 15.39 -42.38
C SER A 446 -11.97 15.06 -40.89
N LEU A 447 -12.65 15.94 -40.15
CA LEU A 447 -13.13 15.71 -38.78
C LEU A 447 -14.22 14.62 -38.71
N SER A 448 -14.54 13.93 -39.83
CA SER A 448 -15.45 12.77 -39.84
C SER A 448 -14.76 11.58 -39.19
N ASN A 449 -14.68 11.65 -37.87
CA ASN A 449 -14.18 10.58 -37.06
C ASN A 449 -15.32 9.59 -36.80
N ASN A 450 -15.29 8.50 -37.58
CA ASN A 450 -16.21 7.37 -37.51
C ASN A 450 -16.18 6.65 -36.14
N VAL A 451 -15.19 6.92 -35.28
CA VAL A 451 -15.18 6.38 -33.91
C VAL A 451 -16.33 6.96 -33.12
N GLU A 452 -17.20 6.11 -32.61
CA GLU A 452 -18.29 6.50 -31.72
C GLU A 452 -17.86 6.42 -30.25
N TYR A 453 -17.26 5.31 -29.84
CA TYR A 453 -16.80 5.10 -28.47
C TYR A 453 -15.38 4.52 -28.39
N LEU A 454 -14.65 5.02 -27.39
CA LEU A 454 -13.37 4.52 -26.91
C LEU A 454 -13.60 3.96 -25.51
N ILE A 455 -13.81 2.65 -25.37
CA ILE A 455 -14.13 1.99 -24.12
C ILE A 455 -12.88 1.41 -23.45
N VAL A 456 -12.62 1.78 -22.20
CA VAL A 456 -11.72 1.04 -21.32
C VAL A 456 -12.56 0.04 -20.52
N TYR A 457 -12.43 -1.24 -20.84
CA TYR A 457 -13.16 -2.35 -20.21
C TYR A 457 -12.31 -3.01 -19.13
N THR A 458 -12.74 -2.90 -17.87
CA THR A 458 -11.96 -3.35 -16.73
C THR A 458 -12.80 -3.91 -15.59
N ASN A 459 -12.25 -4.91 -14.91
CA ASN A 459 -12.81 -5.48 -13.70
C ASN A 459 -12.51 -4.64 -12.43
N SER A 460 -11.64 -3.62 -12.52
CA SER A 460 -11.44 -2.63 -11.44
C SER A 460 -12.62 -1.70 -11.28
N GLY A 461 -12.83 -1.18 -10.06
CA GLY A 461 -13.73 -0.06 -9.78
C GLY A 461 -13.10 1.31 -10.06
N LEU A 462 -13.88 2.38 -9.89
CA LEU A 462 -13.39 3.76 -9.83
C LEU A 462 -13.30 4.18 -8.36
N ASP A 463 -12.19 4.82 -7.96
CA ASP A 463 -12.03 5.33 -6.60
C ASP A 463 -12.83 6.62 -6.40
N LEU A 464 -14.16 6.49 -6.34
CA LEU A 464 -15.09 7.61 -6.23
C LEU A 464 -15.52 7.88 -4.78
N THR A 465 -15.81 9.15 -4.51
CA THR A 465 -16.54 9.63 -3.34
C THR A 465 -18.05 9.33 -3.47
N GLU A 466 -18.81 9.53 -2.39
CA GLU A 466 -20.28 9.42 -2.41
C GLU A 466 -20.94 10.37 -3.44
N LYS A 467 -20.26 11.45 -3.85
CA LYS A 467 -20.70 12.39 -4.90
C LYS A 467 -20.23 12.02 -6.32
N LYS A 468 -19.73 10.80 -6.55
CA LYS A 468 -19.13 10.35 -7.83
C LYS A 468 -17.91 11.17 -8.30
N GLU A 469 -17.20 11.81 -7.38
CA GLU A 469 -15.94 12.51 -7.66
C GLU A 469 -14.76 11.59 -7.37
N LEU A 470 -13.71 11.58 -8.21
CA LEU A 470 -12.48 10.85 -7.89
C LEU A 470 -11.92 11.27 -6.52
N LYS A 471 -11.48 10.32 -5.70
CA LYS A 471 -10.89 10.62 -4.39
C LYS A 471 -9.51 11.26 -4.53
N LYS A 472 -9.20 12.13 -3.57
CA LYS A 472 -7.92 12.83 -3.49
C LYS A 472 -6.78 11.88 -3.11
N GLY A 473 -5.90 11.60 -4.08
CA GLY A 473 -4.60 10.98 -3.84
C GLY A 473 -3.55 11.98 -3.33
N GLN A 474 -2.33 11.50 -3.04
CA GLN A 474 -1.19 12.31 -2.52
C GLN A 474 -0.60 13.32 -3.54
N LEU A 475 -1.32 13.67 -4.61
CA LEU A 475 -0.81 14.51 -5.70
C LEU A 475 -1.14 15.99 -5.49
N ARG A 476 -0.16 16.86 -5.81
CA ARG A 476 -0.23 18.32 -5.64
C ARG A 476 -1.24 19.03 -6.54
N ASN A 477 -1.48 18.51 -7.75
CA ASN A 477 -2.40 19.08 -8.74
C ASN A 477 -3.63 18.19 -8.89
N PHE A 478 -4.40 18.07 -7.81
CA PHE A 478 -5.59 17.23 -7.77
C PHE A 478 -6.83 18.07 -8.11
N TYR A 479 -7.57 17.66 -9.13
CA TYR A 479 -8.92 18.13 -9.42
C TYR A 479 -9.93 16.99 -9.20
N PRO A 480 -11.03 17.21 -8.46
CA PRO A 480 -12.02 16.18 -8.18
C PRO A 480 -12.94 15.94 -9.39
N PHE A 481 -12.42 15.33 -10.46
CA PHE A 481 -13.21 15.03 -11.65
C PHE A 481 -14.45 14.21 -11.29
N LYS A 482 -15.59 14.64 -11.81
CA LYS A 482 -16.89 14.01 -11.65
C LYS A 482 -17.19 13.07 -12.80
N PHE A 483 -17.98 12.04 -12.51
CA PHE A 483 -18.40 11.05 -13.48
C PHE A 483 -19.92 10.91 -13.53
N ASP A 484 -20.43 10.83 -14.75
CA ASP A 484 -21.81 10.45 -15.04
C ASP A 484 -21.88 9.00 -15.48
N SER A 485 -22.99 8.35 -15.15
CA SER A 485 -23.33 7.04 -15.69
C SER A 485 -23.96 7.22 -17.07
N ILE A 486 -23.48 6.49 -18.07
CA ILE A 486 -24.13 6.45 -19.38
C ILE A 486 -25.51 5.81 -19.23
N ASN A 487 -26.53 6.42 -19.82
CA ASN A 487 -27.84 5.77 -19.97
C ASN A 487 -27.72 4.65 -21.01
N THR A 488 -27.49 3.42 -20.56
CA THR A 488 -27.35 2.25 -21.45
C THR A 488 -28.64 1.87 -22.17
N GLU A 489 -29.78 2.47 -21.81
CA GLU A 489 -31.03 2.34 -22.57
C GLU A 489 -30.99 3.09 -23.91
N GLU A 490 -30.06 4.03 -24.09
CA GLU A 490 -29.89 4.79 -25.33
C GLU A 490 -28.86 4.17 -26.28
N CYS A 491 -28.11 3.13 -25.85
CA CYS A 491 -27.06 2.50 -26.66
C CYS A 491 -27.17 0.97 -26.69
N ASP A 492 -28.01 0.50 -27.61
CA ASP A 492 -28.33 -0.91 -27.82
C ASP A 492 -27.08 -1.81 -28.03
N ILE A 493 -26.08 -1.35 -28.79
CA ILE A 493 -24.91 -2.18 -29.12
C ILE A 493 -24.01 -2.45 -27.92
N LEU A 494 -23.84 -1.46 -27.03
CA LEU A 494 -23.06 -1.63 -25.80
C LEU A 494 -23.77 -2.61 -24.86
N LYS A 495 -25.09 -2.49 -24.77
CA LYS A 495 -25.94 -3.39 -24.00
C LYS A 495 -25.85 -4.83 -24.53
N ASP A 496 -25.97 -5.01 -25.83
CA ASP A 496 -26.00 -6.33 -26.45
C ASP A 496 -24.62 -7.01 -26.43
N PHE A 497 -23.52 -6.27 -26.60
CA PHE A 497 -22.17 -6.85 -26.71
C PHE A 497 -21.37 -6.88 -25.41
N LEU A 498 -21.42 -5.83 -24.58
CA LEU A 498 -20.48 -5.66 -23.46
C LEU A 498 -21.12 -5.77 -22.08
N PHE A 499 -22.45 -5.74 -21.99
CA PHE A 499 -23.15 -5.89 -20.73
C PHE A 499 -23.16 -7.36 -20.29
N THR A 500 -22.68 -7.61 -19.07
CA THR A 500 -22.42 -8.95 -18.55
C THR A 500 -23.09 -9.21 -17.18
N ASN A 501 -23.58 -8.18 -16.49
CA ASN A 501 -24.12 -8.27 -15.13
C ASN A 501 -25.59 -7.82 -15.03
N ASP A 502 -26.50 -8.73 -14.67
CA ASP A 502 -27.93 -8.40 -14.46
C ASP A 502 -28.22 -7.73 -13.09
N ASN A 503 -27.21 -7.62 -12.20
CA ASN A 503 -27.35 -7.06 -10.86
C ASN A 503 -26.04 -6.42 -10.39
N THR A 504 -26.04 -5.12 -10.02
CA THR A 504 -25.53 -4.53 -8.75
C THR A 504 -25.21 -3.03 -8.84
N GLN A 505 -25.38 -2.35 -7.72
CA GLN A 505 -25.08 -0.94 -7.49
C GLN A 505 -23.57 -0.67 -7.62
N GLY A 506 -23.14 0.01 -8.69
CA GLY A 506 -21.74 0.43 -8.90
C GLY A 506 -21.04 -0.18 -10.12
N SER A 507 -21.60 -1.22 -10.76
CA SER A 507 -21.17 -1.67 -12.09
C SER A 507 -21.84 -0.85 -13.18
N GLY A 508 -21.06 -0.27 -14.09
CA GLY A 508 -21.63 0.59 -15.15
C GLY A 508 -20.59 1.20 -16.08
N PHE A 509 -21.09 1.85 -17.12
CA PHE A 509 -20.32 2.64 -18.06
C PHE A 509 -20.32 4.09 -17.58
N TYR A 510 -19.14 4.68 -17.43
CA TYR A 510 -18.98 6.04 -16.92
C TYR A 510 -18.26 6.93 -17.93
N GLN A 511 -18.67 8.19 -17.97
CA GLN A 511 -17.99 9.27 -18.68
C GLN A 511 -17.69 10.41 -17.71
N PHE A 512 -16.75 11.27 -18.09
CA PHE A 512 -16.54 12.51 -17.35
C PHE A 512 -17.79 13.40 -17.44
N LEU A 513 -18.13 14.05 -16.32
CA LEU A 513 -19.25 15.01 -16.27
C LEU A 513 -18.98 16.15 -17.26
N GLN A 514 -20.01 16.48 -18.04
CA GLN A 514 -19.93 17.42 -19.16
C GLN A 514 -20.08 18.90 -18.76
N ASP A 515 -19.85 19.24 -17.48
CA ASP A 515 -19.91 20.63 -17.04
C ASP A 515 -18.67 21.43 -17.49
N GLU A 516 -18.87 22.73 -17.73
CA GLU A 516 -17.86 23.62 -18.31
C GLU A 516 -16.54 23.62 -17.52
N ALA A 517 -16.61 23.63 -16.19
CA ALA A 517 -15.42 23.68 -15.33
C ALA A 517 -14.63 22.36 -15.35
N THR A 518 -15.32 21.22 -15.30
CA THR A 518 -14.70 19.90 -15.42
C THR A 518 -14.05 19.74 -16.80
N ARG A 519 -14.73 20.19 -17.85
CA ARG A 519 -14.25 20.11 -19.24
C ARG A 519 -12.99 20.94 -19.45
N GLU A 520 -12.96 22.19 -19.01
CA GLU A 520 -11.76 23.05 -19.14
C GLU A 520 -10.54 22.45 -18.44
N GLU A 521 -10.71 21.90 -17.24
CA GLU A 521 -9.61 21.27 -16.52
C GLU A 521 -9.12 20.00 -17.23
N LEU A 522 -10.02 19.13 -17.71
CA LEU A 522 -9.64 17.93 -18.47
C LEU A 522 -8.84 18.28 -19.73
N LEU A 523 -9.27 19.31 -20.47
CA LEU A 523 -8.54 19.82 -21.63
C LEU A 523 -7.13 20.29 -21.26
N GLY A 524 -6.94 20.86 -20.06
CA GLY A 524 -5.64 21.24 -19.51
C GLY A 524 -4.73 20.07 -19.19
N GLN A 525 -5.29 18.93 -18.75
CA GLN A 525 -4.51 17.72 -18.40
C GLN A 525 -4.07 16.90 -19.63
N LEU A 526 -4.74 17.08 -20.78
CA LEU A 526 -4.38 16.41 -22.03
C LEU A 526 -3.16 17.06 -22.71
N GLU A 527 -2.07 16.32 -22.83
CA GLU A 527 -0.82 16.80 -23.41
C GLU A 527 -0.48 16.10 -24.74
N PHE A 528 -0.32 16.88 -25.82
CA PHE A 528 0.25 16.37 -27.06
C PHE A 528 1.71 15.98 -26.86
N SER A 529 2.09 14.79 -27.35
CA SER A 529 3.49 14.32 -27.31
C SER A 529 4.42 15.25 -28.11
N PRO A 530 5.73 15.29 -27.78
CA PRO A 530 6.69 16.14 -28.50
C PRO A 530 6.75 15.86 -30.01
N ALA A 531 6.65 14.59 -30.40
CA ALA A 531 6.58 14.18 -31.80
C ALA A 531 5.33 14.73 -32.49
N MET A 532 4.20 14.72 -31.78
CA MET A 532 2.93 15.21 -32.32
C MET A 532 2.91 16.73 -32.43
N ARG A 533 3.43 17.46 -31.44
CA ARG A 533 3.59 18.92 -31.52
C ARG A 533 4.43 19.33 -32.74
N LYS A 534 5.43 18.54 -33.11
CA LYS A 534 6.23 18.76 -34.33
C LYS A 534 5.41 18.52 -35.61
N ALA A 535 4.60 17.46 -35.64
CA ALA A 535 3.71 17.16 -36.77
C ALA A 535 2.62 18.22 -36.96
N ILE A 536 1.98 18.66 -35.87
CA ILE A 536 0.95 19.71 -35.85
C ILE A 536 1.53 21.05 -36.36
N LYS A 537 2.69 21.46 -35.83
CA LYS A 537 3.41 22.66 -36.32
C LYS A 537 3.81 22.56 -37.79
N GLY A 538 4.21 21.38 -38.25
CA GLY A 538 4.55 21.13 -39.66
C GLY A 538 3.37 21.25 -40.62
N ARG A 539 2.14 20.97 -40.15
CA ARG A 539 0.90 21.03 -40.93
C ARG A 539 0.13 22.35 -40.80
N LYS A 540 0.59 23.33 -40.02
CA LYS A 540 -0.09 24.62 -39.73
C LYS A 540 -1.54 24.47 -39.20
N LEU A 541 -1.81 23.44 -38.43
CA LEU A 541 -3.13 23.24 -37.81
C LEU A 541 -3.39 24.33 -36.74
N SER A 542 -4.64 24.80 -36.63
CA SER A 542 -5.04 25.91 -35.74
C SER A 542 -5.10 25.49 -34.27
N GLN A 543 -5.10 26.46 -33.34
CA GLN A 543 -5.40 26.21 -31.92
C GLN A 543 -6.83 25.66 -31.71
N GLU A 544 -7.73 26.01 -32.62
CA GLU A 544 -9.12 25.52 -32.64
C GLU A 544 -9.16 24.01 -32.91
N PHE A 545 -8.37 23.53 -33.89
CA PHE A 545 -8.20 22.09 -34.15
C PHE A 545 -7.64 21.32 -32.93
N GLU A 546 -6.69 21.91 -32.18
CA GLU A 546 -6.16 21.29 -30.96
C GLU A 546 -7.24 21.13 -29.88
N LYS A 547 -8.11 22.14 -29.72
CA LYS A 547 -9.21 22.11 -28.76
C LYS A 547 -10.28 21.10 -29.18
N GLU A 548 -10.74 21.15 -30.43
CA GLU A 548 -11.73 20.24 -30.99
C GLU A 548 -11.29 18.78 -30.89
N THR A 549 -10.00 18.49 -31.15
CA THR A 549 -9.46 17.13 -31.06
C THR A 549 -9.50 16.59 -29.62
N LYS A 550 -9.19 17.44 -28.63
CA LYS A 550 -9.24 17.05 -27.22
C LYS A 550 -10.67 16.83 -26.74
N GLU A 551 -11.58 17.70 -27.15
CA GLU A 551 -13.01 17.58 -26.87
C GLU A 551 -13.58 16.29 -27.47
N ALA A 552 -13.32 16.04 -28.76
CA ALA A 552 -13.75 14.84 -29.44
C ALA A 552 -13.20 13.55 -28.82
N PHE A 553 -12.00 13.58 -28.23
CA PHE A 553 -11.46 12.43 -27.50
C PHE A 553 -12.22 12.18 -26.19
N LEU A 554 -12.45 13.23 -25.40
CA LEU A 554 -13.13 13.13 -24.09
C LEU A 554 -14.59 12.69 -24.25
N ASP A 555 -15.29 13.22 -25.25
CA ASP A 555 -16.69 12.89 -25.52
C ASP A 555 -16.88 11.42 -25.92
N LYS A 556 -15.84 10.80 -26.49
CA LYS A 556 -15.85 9.41 -26.94
C LYS A 556 -15.31 8.44 -25.90
N LEU A 557 -14.55 8.90 -24.90
CA LEU A 557 -13.93 8.04 -23.89
C LEU A 557 -14.97 7.55 -22.86
N VAL A 558 -15.03 6.23 -22.67
CA VAL A 558 -15.94 5.55 -21.75
C VAL A 558 -15.15 4.60 -20.85
N LEU A 559 -15.43 4.61 -19.56
CA LEU A 559 -14.88 3.67 -18.59
C LEU A 559 -15.94 2.64 -18.21
N ALA A 560 -15.80 1.40 -18.68
CA ALA A 560 -16.62 0.26 -18.27
C ALA A 560 -15.92 -0.44 -17.10
N VAL A 561 -16.38 -0.14 -15.87
CA VAL A 561 -15.72 -0.54 -14.63
C VAL A 561 -16.55 -1.54 -13.84
N ASN A 562 -15.92 -2.25 -12.90
CA ASN A 562 -16.50 -3.36 -12.15
C ASN A 562 -17.11 -4.43 -13.08
N GLN A 563 -16.44 -4.68 -14.22
CA GLN A 563 -16.80 -5.78 -15.11
C GLN A 563 -16.40 -7.13 -14.47
N PRO A 564 -16.99 -8.25 -14.89
CA PRO A 564 -16.69 -9.56 -14.32
C PRO A 564 -15.19 -9.86 -14.38
N ASN A 565 -14.64 -10.52 -13.37
CA ASN A 565 -13.28 -11.06 -13.47
C ASN A 565 -13.23 -12.22 -14.49
N ARG A 566 -12.02 -12.72 -14.81
CA ARG A 566 -11.86 -13.77 -15.84
C ARG A 566 -12.68 -15.02 -15.55
N GLU A 567 -12.72 -15.49 -14.30
CA GLU A 567 -13.49 -16.68 -13.95
C GLU A 567 -15.01 -16.46 -14.14
N GLU A 568 -15.53 -15.29 -13.76
CA GLU A 568 -16.93 -14.94 -13.96
C GLU A 568 -17.27 -14.77 -15.45
N LEU A 569 -16.42 -14.07 -16.21
CA LEU A 569 -16.56 -13.89 -17.65
C LEU A 569 -16.57 -15.24 -18.38
N ASN A 570 -15.68 -16.15 -17.99
CA ASN A 570 -15.63 -17.51 -18.52
C ASN A 570 -16.95 -18.27 -18.29
N ASN A 571 -17.55 -18.12 -17.11
CA ASN A 571 -18.85 -18.72 -16.81
C ASN A 571 -19.98 -18.10 -17.65
N ILE A 572 -19.95 -16.79 -17.89
CA ILE A 572 -20.90 -16.09 -18.77
C ILE A 572 -20.79 -16.65 -20.19
N VAL A 573 -19.57 -16.73 -20.73
CA VAL A 573 -19.31 -17.31 -22.06
C VAL A 573 -19.86 -18.73 -22.16
N LYS A 574 -19.54 -19.61 -21.20
CA LYS A 574 -20.05 -20.98 -21.16
C LYS A 574 -21.58 -21.06 -21.13
N ASN A 575 -22.23 -20.16 -20.38
CA ASN A 575 -23.69 -20.08 -20.32
C ASN A 575 -24.30 -19.58 -21.63
N GLU A 576 -23.64 -18.66 -22.32
CA GLU A 576 -24.10 -18.13 -23.60
C GLU A 576 -23.99 -19.18 -24.72
N ILE A 577 -22.90 -19.95 -24.74
CA ILE A 577 -22.73 -21.09 -25.66
C ILE A 577 -23.86 -22.11 -25.47
N LYS A 578 -24.21 -22.46 -24.22
CA LYS A 578 -25.33 -23.37 -23.92
C LYS A 578 -26.67 -22.86 -24.47
N LYS A 579 -26.87 -21.54 -24.59
CA LYS A 579 -28.10 -20.93 -25.10
C LYS A 579 -28.15 -20.89 -26.63
N ASN A 580 -27.00 -20.91 -27.31
CA ASN A 580 -26.93 -20.75 -28.76
C ASN A 580 -26.55 -22.07 -29.47
N SER A 581 -27.58 -22.84 -29.87
CA SER A 581 -27.40 -24.16 -30.49
C SER A 581 -26.80 -24.15 -31.91
N LYS A 582 -26.61 -22.97 -32.53
CA LYS A 582 -26.02 -22.84 -33.88
C LYS A 582 -24.50 -22.72 -33.89
N VAL A 583 -23.88 -22.39 -32.76
CA VAL A 583 -22.41 -22.28 -32.61
C VAL A 583 -21.87 -23.49 -31.85
N GLN A 584 -22.35 -24.68 -32.23
CA GLN A 584 -22.00 -25.96 -31.61
C GLN A 584 -20.57 -26.42 -31.96
N ASP A 585 -19.82 -25.63 -32.71
CA ASP A 585 -18.39 -25.84 -32.95
C ASP A 585 -17.60 -25.34 -31.73
N ASP A 586 -16.84 -26.26 -31.13
CA ASP A 586 -16.19 -26.18 -29.82
C ASP A 586 -15.73 -24.77 -29.40
N TYR A 587 -16.10 -24.35 -28.18
CA TYR A 587 -15.54 -23.17 -27.49
C TYR A 587 -14.02 -23.03 -27.67
N ILE A 588 -13.31 -24.17 -27.65
CA ILE A 588 -11.87 -24.20 -27.85
C ILE A 588 -11.48 -23.93 -29.30
N ALA A 589 -12.20 -24.45 -30.28
CA ALA A 589 -11.97 -24.12 -31.69
C ALA A 589 -12.20 -22.62 -31.96
N LEU A 590 -13.17 -22.00 -31.28
CA LEU A 590 -13.39 -20.56 -31.37
C LEU A 590 -12.25 -19.76 -30.69
N GLN A 591 -11.79 -20.19 -29.51
CA GLN A 591 -10.61 -19.61 -28.88
C GLN A 591 -9.36 -19.73 -29.76
N GLU A 592 -9.12 -20.91 -30.33
CA GLU A 592 -7.99 -21.18 -31.23
C GLU A 592 -8.08 -20.30 -32.48
N ARG A 593 -9.27 -20.14 -33.08
CA ARG A 593 -9.48 -19.24 -34.22
C ARG A 593 -9.17 -17.79 -33.88
N ILE A 594 -9.67 -17.27 -32.76
CA ILE A 594 -9.38 -15.91 -32.30
C ILE A 594 -7.88 -15.75 -32.03
N LEU A 595 -7.24 -16.76 -31.44
CA LEU A 595 -5.80 -16.75 -31.19
C LEU A 595 -4.97 -16.75 -32.49
N CYS A 596 -5.43 -17.45 -33.53
CA CYS A 596 -4.87 -17.35 -34.88
C CYS A 596 -5.02 -15.93 -35.45
N ASP A 597 -6.19 -15.31 -35.30
CA ASP A 597 -6.44 -13.93 -35.74
C ASP A 597 -5.56 -12.93 -34.97
N LEU A 598 -5.33 -13.13 -33.67
CA LEU A 598 -4.40 -12.35 -32.84
C LEU A 598 -2.94 -12.51 -33.29
N THR A 599 -2.56 -13.68 -33.81
CA THR A 599 -1.18 -14.00 -34.21
C THR A 599 -0.92 -13.89 -35.73
N ALA A 600 -1.84 -13.27 -36.46
CA ALA A 600 -1.79 -13.11 -37.92
C ALA A 600 -0.54 -12.35 -38.42
N PRO A 601 -0.02 -12.64 -39.64
CA PRO A 601 1.25 -12.11 -40.14
C PRO A 601 1.30 -10.58 -40.33
N GLU A 602 0.15 -9.94 -40.52
CA GLU A 602 0.01 -8.51 -40.83
C GLU A 602 0.19 -7.59 -39.59
N LYS A 603 0.35 -8.18 -38.40
CA LYS A 603 0.48 -7.47 -37.11
C LYS A 603 1.93 -7.27 -36.67
N ASP A 604 2.14 -6.46 -35.62
CA ASP A 604 3.48 -6.20 -35.05
C ASP A 604 4.19 -7.51 -34.66
N LYS A 605 5.27 -7.83 -35.38
CA LYS A 605 6.10 -9.02 -35.17
C LYS A 605 6.53 -9.19 -33.71
N LYS A 606 6.73 -8.10 -32.96
CA LYS A 606 7.13 -8.15 -31.56
C LYS A 606 5.99 -8.66 -30.66
N LEU A 607 4.76 -8.20 -30.89
CA LEU A 607 3.58 -8.62 -30.11
C LEU A 607 3.22 -10.08 -30.41
N LYS A 608 3.30 -10.48 -31.69
CA LYS A 608 3.09 -11.87 -32.11
C LYS A 608 4.04 -12.84 -31.39
N ASN A 609 5.34 -12.53 -31.38
CA ASN A 609 6.34 -13.38 -30.74
C ASN A 609 6.12 -13.44 -29.22
N TYR A 610 5.66 -12.34 -28.62
CA TYR A 610 5.32 -12.28 -27.20
C TYR A 610 4.13 -13.19 -26.84
N ILE A 611 2.98 -13.02 -27.51
CA ILE A 611 1.78 -13.83 -27.30
C ILE A 611 2.11 -15.32 -27.50
N SER A 612 2.86 -15.62 -28.58
CA SER A 612 3.27 -17.00 -28.89
C SER A 612 4.15 -17.62 -27.81
N GLY A 613 5.05 -16.84 -27.20
CA GLY A 613 5.88 -17.31 -26.08
C GLY A 613 5.06 -17.63 -24.83
N VAL A 614 4.11 -16.77 -24.46
CA VAL A 614 3.24 -16.96 -23.29
C VAL A 614 2.39 -18.23 -23.44
N ILE A 615 1.80 -18.46 -24.62
CA ILE A 615 1.00 -19.66 -24.92
C ILE A 615 1.87 -20.92 -24.83
N TYR A 616 3.06 -20.88 -25.42
CA TYR A 616 3.97 -22.03 -25.41
C TYR A 616 4.37 -22.43 -23.99
N GLU A 617 4.69 -21.45 -23.14
CA GLU A 617 4.99 -21.66 -21.72
C GLU A 617 3.82 -22.23 -20.95
N PHE A 618 2.60 -21.72 -21.20
CA PHE A 618 1.39 -22.19 -20.51
C PHE A 618 1.01 -23.62 -20.91
N ASN A 619 1.11 -23.96 -22.19
CA ASN A 619 0.88 -25.32 -22.67
C ASN A 619 1.90 -26.30 -22.06
N LEU A 620 3.16 -25.89 -21.96
CA LEU A 620 4.18 -26.70 -21.30
C LEU A 620 3.84 -26.92 -19.82
N LEU A 621 3.35 -25.89 -19.11
CA LEU A 621 2.85 -26.02 -17.74
C LEU A 621 1.72 -27.05 -17.65
N ILE A 622 0.70 -26.96 -18.51
CA ILE A 622 -0.43 -27.90 -18.54
C ILE A 622 0.07 -29.35 -18.67
N LEU A 623 1.05 -29.58 -19.54
CA LEU A 623 1.62 -30.91 -19.75
C LEU A 623 2.34 -31.40 -18.49
N PHE A 624 3.14 -30.55 -17.83
CA PHE A 624 3.76 -30.89 -16.55
C PHE A 624 2.74 -31.16 -15.43
N LEU A 625 1.57 -30.47 -15.42
CA LEU A 625 0.50 -30.77 -14.47
C LEU A 625 -0.11 -32.15 -14.72
N HIS A 626 -0.33 -32.51 -15.99
CA HIS A 626 -0.77 -33.85 -16.36
C HIS A 626 0.25 -34.91 -15.90
N GLU A 627 1.53 -34.67 -16.15
CA GLU A 627 2.61 -35.58 -15.73
C GLU A 627 2.69 -35.72 -14.20
N MET A 628 2.56 -34.63 -13.45
CA MET A 628 2.53 -34.67 -11.98
C MET A 628 1.35 -35.48 -11.46
N PHE A 629 0.20 -35.44 -12.13
CA PHE A 629 -0.98 -36.19 -11.71
C PHE A 629 -0.79 -37.71 -11.88
N LEU A 630 -0.12 -38.13 -12.97
CA LEU A 630 0.15 -39.52 -13.30
C LEU A 630 1.39 -40.08 -12.57
N ASN A 631 2.48 -39.33 -12.52
CA ASN A 631 3.78 -39.78 -12.04
C ASN A 631 3.99 -39.44 -10.55
N LYS A 632 4.28 -40.46 -9.73
CA LYS A 632 4.66 -40.29 -8.30
C LYS A 632 5.98 -39.54 -8.06
N ASN A 633 6.70 -39.14 -9.12
CA ASN A 633 8.03 -38.52 -9.04
C ASN A 633 8.01 -36.98 -9.14
N MET A 634 6.85 -36.33 -9.17
CA MET A 634 6.73 -34.87 -9.06
C MET A 634 5.80 -34.55 -7.88
N LEU A 635 6.33 -33.91 -6.85
CA LEU A 635 5.56 -33.64 -5.63
C LEU A 635 4.77 -32.33 -5.73
N SER A 636 5.39 -31.32 -6.33
CA SER A 636 4.75 -30.04 -6.57
C SER A 636 5.37 -29.30 -7.75
N ILE A 637 4.57 -28.47 -8.41
CA ILE A 637 5.02 -27.54 -9.45
C ILE A 637 4.79 -26.10 -8.96
N SER A 638 5.68 -25.17 -9.28
CA SER A 638 5.40 -23.73 -9.18
C SER A 638 5.65 -23.03 -10.50
N PHE A 639 4.96 -21.92 -10.71
CA PHE A 639 5.01 -21.12 -11.92
C PHE A 639 5.29 -19.68 -11.50
N GLU A 640 6.39 -19.11 -11.98
CA GLU A 640 6.82 -17.76 -11.60
C GLU A 640 6.99 -16.88 -12.84
N GLU A 641 6.33 -15.72 -12.86
CA GLU A 641 6.56 -14.63 -13.82
C GLU A 641 7.44 -13.55 -13.15
N LYS A 642 8.39 -12.90 -13.85
CA LYS A 642 9.26 -11.90 -13.19
C LYS A 642 9.30 -10.48 -13.79
N SER A 643 8.77 -10.21 -14.97
CA SER A 643 8.55 -8.85 -15.53
C SER A 643 8.27 -8.90 -17.04
N ARG A 644 7.89 -7.74 -17.61
CA ARG A 644 7.67 -7.48 -19.06
C ARG A 644 8.77 -7.97 -20.02
N ASP A 645 9.98 -8.26 -19.55
CA ASP A 645 11.13 -8.66 -20.38
C ASP A 645 11.75 -10.02 -19.99
N THR A 646 11.16 -10.75 -19.03
CA THR A 646 11.66 -12.06 -18.56
C THR A 646 10.53 -13.08 -18.56
N SER A 647 10.60 -14.07 -19.46
CA SER A 647 9.64 -15.17 -19.63
C SER A 647 9.35 -15.95 -18.34
N ASN A 648 8.29 -16.76 -18.34
CA ASN A 648 7.91 -17.58 -17.17
C ASN A 648 8.91 -18.71 -16.91
N ASN A 649 9.02 -19.12 -15.65
CA ASN A 649 9.81 -20.28 -15.23
C ASN A 649 8.89 -21.30 -14.56
N ILE A 650 8.95 -22.55 -15.01
CA ILE A 650 8.30 -23.69 -14.36
C ILE A 650 9.32 -24.30 -13.40
N THR A 651 8.94 -24.48 -12.15
CA THR A 651 9.78 -25.08 -11.11
C THR A 651 9.13 -26.38 -10.66
N ILE A 652 9.90 -27.46 -10.67
CA ILE A 652 9.43 -28.81 -10.33
C ILE A 652 10.18 -29.26 -9.08
N ASN A 653 9.44 -29.63 -8.02
CA ASN A 653 10.02 -30.13 -6.78
C ASN A 653 9.88 -31.65 -6.67
N TYR A 654 10.98 -32.30 -6.32
CA TYR A 654 11.02 -33.73 -5.99
C TYR A 654 12.03 -34.02 -4.87
N LYS A 655 11.56 -34.57 -3.75
CA LYS A 655 12.38 -34.99 -2.59
C LYS A 655 13.40 -33.91 -2.18
N ASP A 656 12.91 -32.70 -1.94
CA ASP A 656 13.68 -31.50 -1.54
C ASP A 656 14.68 -30.98 -2.58
N ARG A 657 14.62 -31.48 -3.82
CA ARG A 657 15.42 -31.01 -4.94
C ARG A 657 14.59 -30.26 -5.95
N VAL A 658 15.14 -29.16 -6.45
CA VAL A 658 14.43 -28.26 -7.37
C VAL A 658 14.97 -28.40 -8.79
N THR A 659 14.08 -28.65 -9.75
CA THR A 659 14.39 -28.58 -11.18
C THR A 659 13.72 -27.36 -11.78
N TYR A 660 14.51 -26.49 -12.39
CA TYR A 660 14.03 -25.31 -13.09
C TYR A 660 13.88 -25.63 -14.57
N VAL A 661 12.75 -25.28 -15.17
CA VAL A 661 12.47 -25.44 -16.60
C VAL A 661 12.13 -24.08 -17.18
N LYS A 662 12.89 -23.71 -18.21
CA LYS A 662 12.78 -22.45 -18.92
C LYS A 662 12.37 -22.70 -20.35
N ALA A 663 11.14 -22.38 -20.71
CA ALA A 663 10.69 -22.53 -22.09
C ALA A 663 11.22 -21.40 -22.98
N HIS A 664 11.50 -21.73 -24.23
CA HIS A 664 11.83 -20.79 -25.29
C HIS A 664 11.21 -21.26 -26.61
N ASN A 665 10.28 -20.48 -27.13
CA ASN A 665 9.71 -20.66 -28.46
C ASN A 665 10.60 -19.92 -29.48
N ALA A 666 11.21 -20.65 -30.39
CA ALA A 666 12.24 -20.15 -31.30
C ALA A 666 11.75 -20.06 -32.75
N ASP A 667 12.10 -18.96 -33.42
CA ASP A 667 11.77 -18.76 -34.84
C ASP A 667 12.77 -19.45 -35.80
N SER A 668 13.86 -20.03 -35.25
CA SER A 668 14.97 -20.60 -36.02
C SER A 668 15.88 -21.45 -35.13
N ASN A 669 16.68 -22.34 -35.75
CA ASN A 669 17.71 -23.11 -35.05
C ASN A 669 18.72 -22.21 -34.33
N ILE A 670 19.26 -22.75 -33.23
CA ILE A 670 20.11 -22.04 -32.29
C ILE A 670 21.58 -22.21 -32.68
N GLY A 671 22.18 -21.12 -33.16
CA GLY A 671 23.59 -21.02 -33.49
C GLY A 671 24.44 -20.30 -32.45
N TYR A 672 25.74 -20.17 -32.72
CA TYR A 672 26.71 -19.51 -31.82
C TYR A 672 26.32 -18.07 -31.48
N ASP A 673 25.90 -17.29 -32.48
CA ASP A 673 25.55 -15.87 -32.30
C ASP A 673 24.26 -15.67 -31.48
N GLN A 674 23.41 -16.72 -31.39
CA GLN A 674 22.28 -16.73 -30.46
C GLN A 674 22.77 -17.09 -29.05
N LEU A 675 23.48 -18.20 -28.85
CA LEU A 675 23.98 -18.57 -27.51
C LEU A 675 24.85 -17.48 -26.87
N PHE A 676 25.74 -16.85 -27.65
CA PHE A 676 26.68 -15.81 -27.23
C PHE A 676 26.57 -14.55 -28.11
N PRO A 677 25.52 -13.73 -27.92
CA PRO A 677 25.30 -12.56 -28.77
C PRO A 677 26.34 -11.47 -28.53
N SER A 678 26.65 -10.72 -29.59
CA SER A 678 27.48 -9.51 -29.48
C SER A 678 26.76 -8.40 -28.68
N LYS A 679 27.49 -7.41 -28.14
CA LYS A 679 26.91 -6.28 -27.38
C LYS A 679 25.79 -5.53 -28.13
N ARG A 680 25.83 -5.49 -29.47
CA ARG A 680 24.78 -4.86 -30.29
C ARG A 680 23.53 -5.74 -30.44
N GLN A 681 23.69 -7.07 -30.36
CA GLN A 681 22.61 -8.07 -30.50
C GLN A 681 21.99 -8.46 -29.16
N GLU A 682 22.70 -8.31 -28.02
CA GLU A 682 22.23 -8.65 -26.67
C GLU A 682 20.84 -8.07 -26.31
N ARG A 683 20.53 -6.86 -26.79
CA ARG A 683 19.23 -6.20 -26.55
C ARG A 683 18.06 -6.84 -27.31
N LYS A 684 18.32 -7.49 -28.45
CA LYS A 684 17.28 -8.09 -29.31
C LYS A 684 17.19 -9.60 -29.14
N ASN A 685 18.29 -10.26 -28.76
CA ASN A 685 18.35 -11.70 -28.64
C ASN A 685 17.65 -12.19 -27.36
N THR A 686 16.68 -13.09 -27.51
CA THR A 686 15.90 -13.70 -26.44
C THR A 686 16.52 -14.96 -25.86
N PHE A 687 17.39 -15.65 -26.62
CA PHE A 687 18.04 -16.89 -26.23
C PHE A 687 19.54 -16.67 -25.99
N SER A 688 19.97 -16.37 -24.75
CA SER A 688 21.38 -16.13 -24.45
C SER A 688 21.80 -16.83 -23.17
N ILE A 689 22.94 -17.53 -23.22
CA ILE A 689 23.44 -18.28 -22.06
C ILE A 689 23.72 -17.38 -20.85
N ASN A 690 24.19 -16.15 -21.09
CA ASN A 690 24.46 -15.19 -20.02
C ASN A 690 23.17 -14.70 -19.34
N LYS A 691 22.05 -14.63 -20.08
CA LYS A 691 20.73 -14.35 -19.49
C LYS A 691 20.28 -15.51 -18.62
N TYR A 692 20.46 -16.76 -19.08
CA TYR A 692 20.12 -17.94 -18.30
C TYR A 692 21.02 -18.11 -17.07
N PHE A 693 22.31 -17.79 -17.19
CA PHE A 693 23.22 -17.76 -16.05
C PHE A 693 22.78 -16.74 -15.00
N THR A 694 22.41 -15.53 -15.42
CA THR A 694 21.84 -14.50 -14.52
C THR A 694 20.60 -15.03 -13.79
N LEU A 695 19.68 -15.68 -14.51
CA LEU A 695 18.49 -16.29 -13.91
C LEU A 695 18.85 -17.40 -12.92
N PHE A 696 19.85 -18.23 -13.23
CA PHE A 696 20.32 -19.29 -12.32
C PHE A 696 20.87 -18.71 -11.02
N ILE A 697 21.67 -17.64 -11.06
CA ILE A 697 22.19 -16.97 -9.86
C ILE A 697 21.06 -16.45 -8.98
N GLU A 698 20.09 -15.77 -9.58
CA GLU A 698 18.92 -15.30 -8.84
C GLU A 698 18.18 -16.46 -8.15
N LYS A 699 18.15 -17.64 -8.76
CA LYS A 699 17.54 -18.83 -8.15
C LYS A 699 18.40 -19.46 -7.06
N LEU A 700 19.72 -19.49 -7.26
CA LEU A 700 20.68 -20.01 -6.29
C LEU A 700 20.64 -19.25 -4.95
N GLU A 701 20.41 -17.93 -5.00
CA GLU A 701 20.24 -17.10 -3.80
C GLU A 701 19.00 -17.48 -2.98
N ASN A 702 17.96 -18.03 -3.62
CA ASN A 702 16.70 -18.41 -2.96
C ASN A 702 16.63 -19.89 -2.58
N ASP A 703 17.18 -20.81 -3.39
CA ASP A 703 17.14 -22.26 -3.18
C ASP A 703 18.53 -22.89 -3.12
N LYS A 704 18.85 -23.57 -2.01
CA LYS A 704 20.18 -24.15 -1.79
C LYS A 704 20.45 -25.44 -2.57
N ASP A 705 19.44 -26.13 -3.12
CA ASP A 705 19.60 -27.43 -3.79
C ASP A 705 18.92 -27.56 -5.18
N ILE A 706 19.36 -26.71 -6.13
CA ILE A 706 18.99 -26.86 -7.55
C ILE A 706 19.59 -28.17 -8.09
N LYS A 707 18.77 -29.08 -8.60
CA LYS A 707 19.25 -30.31 -9.25
C LYS A 707 19.58 -30.10 -10.72
N TYR A 708 18.64 -29.49 -11.45
CA TYR A 708 18.78 -29.24 -12.89
C TYR A 708 18.23 -27.85 -13.26
N PHE A 709 18.84 -27.23 -14.25
CA PHE A 709 18.39 -26.02 -14.90
C PHE A 709 18.21 -26.31 -16.40
N ILE A 710 16.98 -26.52 -16.82
CA ILE A 710 16.62 -27.01 -18.14
C ILE A 710 16.16 -25.84 -19.00
N ILE A 711 16.77 -25.68 -20.17
CA ILE A 711 16.28 -24.78 -21.22
C ILE A 711 15.53 -25.65 -22.22
N TYR A 712 14.21 -25.47 -22.29
CA TYR A 712 13.30 -26.25 -23.13
C TYR A 712 12.91 -25.44 -24.37
N THR A 713 13.22 -25.94 -25.56
CA THR A 713 13.00 -25.21 -26.80
C THR A 713 12.62 -26.13 -27.96
N ASP A 714 11.77 -25.62 -28.84
CA ASP A 714 11.33 -26.29 -30.06
C ASP A 714 12.40 -26.22 -31.17
N ALA A 715 13.31 -25.26 -31.14
CA ALA A 715 14.44 -25.20 -32.06
C ALA A 715 15.48 -26.28 -31.80
N ASP A 716 16.22 -26.65 -32.85
CA ASP A 716 17.40 -27.51 -32.74
C ASP A 716 18.69 -26.68 -32.58
N LEU A 717 19.77 -27.31 -32.11
CA LEU A 717 21.11 -26.72 -32.11
C LEU A 717 21.76 -26.88 -33.49
N ASP A 718 22.37 -25.81 -33.99
CA ASP A 718 23.09 -25.86 -35.28
C ASP A 718 24.45 -26.56 -35.12
N LEU A 719 24.42 -27.88 -34.97
CA LEU A 719 25.58 -28.73 -34.74
C LEU A 719 26.15 -29.30 -36.06
N THR A 720 27.45 -29.56 -36.09
CA THR A 720 28.12 -30.38 -37.10
C THR A 720 27.95 -31.87 -36.78
N GLU A 721 28.35 -32.76 -37.70
CA GLU A 721 28.35 -34.22 -37.48
C GLU A 721 29.15 -34.64 -36.22
N GLU A 722 30.18 -33.86 -35.84
CA GLU A 722 30.97 -34.07 -34.62
C GLU A 722 30.34 -33.46 -33.35
N LYS A 723 29.06 -33.05 -33.40
CA LYS A 723 28.34 -32.36 -32.31
C LYS A 723 29.01 -31.07 -31.85
N LYS A 724 29.70 -30.37 -32.76
CA LYS A 724 30.27 -29.04 -32.51
C LYS A 724 29.33 -27.96 -33.04
N LEU A 725 29.16 -26.88 -32.29
CA LEU A 725 28.35 -25.74 -32.73
C LEU A 725 28.98 -25.09 -33.97
N LYS A 726 28.18 -24.89 -35.02
CA LYS A 726 28.65 -24.25 -36.26
C LYS A 726 29.15 -22.84 -35.98
N LYS A 727 30.18 -22.44 -36.73
CA LYS A 727 30.90 -21.19 -36.54
C LYS A 727 29.97 -19.99 -36.82
N GLY A 728 29.83 -19.11 -35.82
CA GLY A 728 29.07 -17.86 -35.97
C GLY A 728 29.79 -16.84 -36.87
N GLN A 729 29.13 -15.71 -37.15
CA GLN A 729 29.71 -14.64 -37.97
C GLN A 729 30.88 -13.91 -37.28
N SER A 730 31.04 -14.11 -35.96
CA SER A 730 32.13 -13.55 -35.18
C SER A 730 33.47 -14.22 -35.46
N LYS A 731 34.54 -13.40 -35.58
CA LYS A 731 35.93 -13.87 -35.72
C LYS A 731 36.44 -14.63 -34.47
N ASP A 732 35.80 -14.42 -33.32
CA ASP A 732 36.17 -15.01 -32.01
C ASP A 732 35.34 -16.25 -31.64
N SER A 733 34.64 -16.85 -32.62
CA SER A 733 33.82 -18.05 -32.39
C SER A 733 34.68 -19.28 -32.11
N TYR A 734 34.41 -19.94 -30.97
CA TYR A 734 35.06 -21.18 -30.57
C TYR A 734 34.13 -22.38 -30.83
N PRO A 735 34.62 -23.52 -31.36
CA PRO A 735 33.80 -24.69 -31.63
C PRO A 735 33.41 -25.41 -30.33
N LEU A 736 32.34 -24.95 -29.70
CA LEU A 736 31.78 -25.56 -28.49
C LEU A 736 31.20 -26.94 -28.82
N LYS A 737 31.63 -27.96 -28.08
CA LYS A 737 31.18 -29.34 -28.26
C LYS A 737 30.08 -29.69 -27.25
N PHE A 738 29.14 -30.55 -27.67
CA PHE A 738 28.04 -31.04 -26.85
C PHE A 738 28.03 -32.57 -26.73
N ASP A 739 27.66 -33.07 -25.56
CA ASP A 739 27.33 -34.46 -25.31
C ASP A 739 25.81 -34.64 -25.31
N SER A 740 25.35 -35.75 -25.89
CA SER A 740 23.95 -36.17 -25.79
C SER A 740 23.71 -36.86 -24.45
N ILE A 741 22.60 -36.54 -23.81
CA ILE A 741 22.20 -37.11 -22.52
C ILE A 741 21.29 -38.31 -22.75
N ASP A 742 21.62 -39.46 -22.13
CA ASP A 742 20.70 -40.60 -22.08
C ASP A 742 19.71 -40.44 -20.91
N ILE A 743 18.47 -40.09 -21.24
CA ILE A 743 17.40 -39.88 -20.25
C ILE A 743 17.03 -41.15 -19.46
N ARG A 744 17.45 -42.33 -19.91
CA ARG A 744 17.20 -43.62 -19.22
C ARG A 744 18.03 -43.77 -17.94
N GLU A 745 19.09 -42.99 -17.78
CA GLU A 745 19.92 -43.03 -16.57
C GLU A 745 19.13 -42.67 -15.31
N LYS A 746 19.45 -43.35 -14.20
CA LYS A 746 18.75 -43.20 -12.89
C LYS A 746 18.71 -41.75 -12.40
N ARG A 747 19.73 -40.93 -12.71
CA ARG A 747 19.80 -39.52 -12.28
C ARG A 747 18.69 -38.65 -12.89
N TYR A 748 18.24 -38.96 -14.10
CA TYR A 748 17.20 -38.22 -14.84
C TYR A 748 15.79 -38.77 -14.65
N LYS A 749 15.54 -39.56 -13.60
CA LYS A 749 14.22 -40.18 -13.29
C LYS A 749 13.04 -39.20 -13.31
N ILE A 750 13.25 -37.92 -12.99
CA ILE A 750 12.20 -36.88 -13.04
C ILE A 750 11.78 -36.57 -14.48
N LEU A 751 12.73 -36.60 -15.42
CA LEU A 751 12.53 -36.25 -16.84
C LEU A 751 12.15 -37.47 -17.68
N ARG A 752 12.61 -38.67 -17.28
CA ARG A 752 12.44 -39.93 -18.02
C ARG A 752 10.98 -40.26 -18.36
N ASN A 753 10.05 -39.89 -17.49
CA ASN A 753 8.63 -40.20 -17.68
C ASN A 753 7.82 -39.03 -18.25
N CYS A 754 8.46 -37.92 -18.58
CA CYS A 754 7.76 -36.77 -19.15
C CYS A 754 7.56 -36.98 -20.65
N SER A 755 6.31 -37.13 -21.08
CA SER A 755 5.93 -37.22 -22.50
C SER A 755 6.34 -35.99 -23.31
N CYS A 756 6.49 -34.83 -22.67
CA CYS A 756 6.94 -33.59 -23.31
C CYS A 756 8.40 -33.58 -23.73
N ILE A 757 9.23 -34.47 -23.18
CA ILE A 757 10.68 -34.43 -23.41
C ILE A 757 11.06 -35.46 -24.47
N ASN A 758 11.47 -34.96 -25.64
CA ASN A 758 12.15 -35.79 -26.62
C ASN A 758 13.54 -36.19 -26.08
N GLY A 759 13.68 -37.45 -25.66
CA GLY A 759 14.92 -37.99 -25.08
C GLY A 759 16.13 -37.89 -26.02
N ASN A 760 15.93 -37.80 -27.34
CA ASN A 760 17.00 -37.64 -28.31
C ASN A 760 17.46 -36.17 -28.47
N GLY A 761 16.73 -35.22 -27.88
CA GLY A 761 16.99 -33.79 -27.95
C GLY A 761 17.67 -33.22 -26.70
N LEU A 762 18.25 -34.05 -25.83
CA LEU A 762 18.88 -33.59 -24.60
C LEU A 762 20.40 -33.47 -24.76
N TYR A 763 20.93 -32.27 -24.52
CA TYR A 763 22.34 -31.97 -24.63
C TYR A 763 22.90 -31.25 -23.40
N GLN A 764 24.18 -31.49 -23.14
CA GLN A 764 25.01 -30.73 -22.18
C GLN A 764 26.34 -30.36 -22.83
N PHE A 765 27.02 -29.34 -22.31
CA PHE A 765 28.38 -29.04 -22.74
C PHE A 765 29.33 -30.18 -22.33
N VAL A 766 30.28 -30.51 -23.21
CA VAL A 766 31.31 -31.51 -22.91
C VAL A 766 32.18 -31.02 -21.75
N GLN A 767 32.52 -31.90 -20.82
CA GLN A 767 33.37 -31.59 -19.65
C GLN A 767 34.88 -31.52 -19.96
N GLU A 768 35.27 -31.60 -21.24
CA GLU A 768 36.66 -31.57 -21.70
C GLU A 768 37.32 -30.23 -21.35
N GLY A 769 38.54 -30.27 -20.79
CA GLY A 769 39.19 -29.11 -20.17
C GLY A 769 39.27 -27.87 -21.06
N THR A 770 39.62 -28.01 -22.34
CA THR A 770 39.77 -26.87 -23.26
C THR A 770 38.43 -26.19 -23.62
N THR A 771 37.36 -26.97 -23.78
CA THR A 771 36.01 -26.43 -24.04
C THR A 771 35.44 -25.77 -22.79
N ARG A 772 35.68 -26.38 -21.62
CA ARG A 772 35.18 -25.90 -20.34
C ARG A 772 35.85 -24.61 -19.89
N GLU A 773 37.18 -24.52 -19.96
CA GLU A 773 37.92 -23.28 -19.71
C GLU A 773 37.42 -22.14 -20.60
N LYS A 774 37.17 -22.43 -21.88
CA LYS A 774 36.66 -21.42 -22.80
C LYS A 774 35.24 -20.98 -22.44
N LEU A 775 34.35 -21.90 -22.07
CA LEU A 775 33.00 -21.58 -21.60
C LEU A 775 33.00 -20.69 -20.35
N LEU A 776 33.84 -21.00 -19.36
CA LEU A 776 33.99 -20.17 -18.16
C LEU A 776 34.40 -18.73 -18.49
N SER A 777 35.26 -18.55 -19.51
CA SER A 777 35.68 -17.22 -19.99
C SER A 777 34.58 -16.45 -20.73
N LEU A 778 33.60 -17.15 -21.33
CA LEU A 778 32.50 -16.55 -22.07
C LEU A 778 31.30 -16.17 -21.18
N LEU A 779 31.18 -16.82 -20.01
CA LEU A 779 30.17 -16.51 -19.00
C LEU A 779 30.51 -15.20 -18.29
N LYS A 780 29.61 -14.24 -18.40
CA LYS A 780 29.72 -12.92 -17.76
C LYS A 780 28.98 -12.93 -16.43
N LEU A 781 29.63 -12.43 -15.37
CA LEU A 781 28.97 -12.26 -14.08
C LEU A 781 27.75 -11.33 -14.19
N PRO A 782 26.64 -11.62 -13.50
CA PRO A 782 25.50 -10.72 -13.45
C PRO A 782 25.83 -9.41 -12.72
N PRO A 783 25.12 -8.30 -13.02
CA PRO A 783 25.35 -7.01 -12.36
C PRO A 783 25.22 -7.01 -10.83
N ALA A 784 24.48 -7.98 -10.26
CA ALA A 784 24.35 -8.16 -8.82
C ALA A 784 25.67 -8.60 -8.18
N LEU A 785 26.33 -9.61 -8.77
CA LEU A 785 27.59 -10.16 -8.28
C LEU A 785 28.82 -9.31 -8.65
N GLN A 786 28.79 -8.61 -9.79
CA GLN A 786 29.85 -7.65 -10.16
C GLN A 786 30.04 -6.57 -9.08
N LYS A 787 28.95 -6.11 -8.44
CA LYS A 787 29.02 -5.15 -7.34
C LYS A 787 29.63 -5.72 -6.07
N GLU A 788 29.59 -7.04 -5.87
CA GLU A 788 30.19 -7.70 -4.72
C GLU A 788 31.68 -7.99 -4.95
N GLU A 789 32.04 -8.33 -6.19
CA GLU A 789 33.41 -8.43 -6.69
C GLU A 789 34.14 -7.07 -6.59
N GLU A 790 33.52 -5.98 -7.06
CA GLU A 790 34.04 -4.60 -6.92
C GLU A 790 34.23 -4.17 -5.45
N LYS A 791 33.48 -4.78 -4.52
CA LYS A 791 33.58 -4.55 -3.07
C LYS A 791 34.56 -5.50 -2.37
N GLY A 792 35.25 -6.38 -3.12
CA GLY A 792 36.21 -7.36 -2.60
C GLY A 792 35.58 -8.47 -1.74
N ARG A 793 34.28 -8.75 -1.90
CA ARG A 793 33.54 -9.78 -1.15
C ARG A 793 33.45 -11.12 -1.88
N LEU A 794 33.78 -11.14 -3.17
CA LEU A 794 33.81 -12.33 -4.02
C LEU A 794 35.26 -12.57 -4.46
N SER A 795 35.79 -13.77 -4.26
CA SER A 795 37.10 -14.18 -4.78
C SER A 795 36.97 -14.79 -6.17
N ASP A 796 38.07 -14.80 -6.94
CA ASP A 796 38.15 -15.46 -8.24
C ASP A 796 37.79 -16.96 -8.15
N GLU A 797 38.15 -17.62 -7.05
CA GLU A 797 37.79 -19.01 -6.77
C GLU A 797 36.27 -19.21 -6.63
N ASN A 798 35.58 -18.29 -5.94
CA ASN A 798 34.13 -18.34 -5.79
C ASN A 798 33.41 -18.07 -7.12
N GLU A 799 33.95 -17.19 -7.97
CA GLU A 799 33.39 -16.94 -9.31
C GLU A 799 33.44 -18.21 -10.17
N ILE A 800 34.60 -18.88 -10.19
CA ILE A 800 34.78 -20.13 -10.95
C ILE A 800 33.83 -21.20 -10.43
N GLU A 801 33.73 -21.39 -9.11
CA GLU A 801 32.83 -22.38 -8.50
C GLU A 801 31.37 -22.17 -8.92
N ILE A 802 30.91 -20.92 -8.91
CA ILE A 802 29.53 -20.58 -9.29
C ILE A 802 29.26 -20.88 -10.77
N LYS A 803 30.19 -20.55 -11.66
CA LYS A 803 30.07 -20.80 -13.11
C LYS A 803 30.10 -22.31 -13.42
N GLU A 804 30.99 -23.05 -12.77
CA GLU A 804 31.06 -24.51 -12.85
C GLU A 804 29.74 -25.15 -12.42
N LYS A 805 29.22 -24.73 -11.25
CA LYS A 805 27.95 -25.21 -10.71
C LYS A 805 26.75 -24.93 -11.63
N PHE A 806 26.77 -23.83 -12.38
CA PHE A 806 25.76 -23.55 -13.40
C PHE A 806 25.87 -24.53 -14.59
N LEU A 807 27.07 -24.67 -15.16
CA LEU A 807 27.31 -25.53 -16.33
C LEU A 807 26.99 -27.00 -16.05
N ASP A 808 27.32 -27.50 -14.86
CA ASP A 808 27.03 -28.90 -14.48
C ASP A 808 25.55 -29.20 -14.30
N LYS A 809 24.75 -28.17 -13.99
CA LYS A 809 23.31 -28.31 -13.77
C LYS A 809 22.50 -27.98 -15.02
N LEU A 810 23.13 -27.37 -16.03
CA LEU A 810 22.48 -26.92 -17.24
C LEU A 810 22.18 -28.09 -18.19
N ILE A 811 20.93 -28.17 -18.66
CA ILE A 811 20.49 -29.10 -19.69
C ILE A 811 19.80 -28.31 -20.80
N LEU A 812 20.20 -28.56 -22.05
CA LEU A 812 19.53 -28.05 -23.24
C LEU A 812 18.60 -29.13 -23.78
N ALA A 813 17.29 -28.94 -23.62
CA ALA A 813 16.26 -29.77 -24.22
C ALA A 813 15.77 -29.11 -25.50
N VAL A 814 16.34 -29.53 -26.64
CA VAL A 814 16.13 -28.96 -27.97
C VAL A 814 15.30 -29.90 -28.84
N ASN A 815 14.79 -29.41 -29.97
CA ASN A 815 13.90 -30.18 -30.86
C ASN A 815 12.71 -30.80 -30.12
N GLN A 816 12.12 -30.00 -29.23
CA GLN A 816 10.91 -30.35 -28.49
C GLN A 816 9.65 -30.00 -29.32
N PRO A 817 8.46 -30.52 -28.98
CA PRO A 817 7.24 -30.21 -29.73
C PRO A 817 7.00 -28.70 -29.81
N ASN A 818 6.86 -28.18 -31.04
CA ASN A 818 6.53 -26.78 -31.29
C ASN A 818 5.11 -26.43 -30.79
N ARG A 819 4.76 -25.14 -30.80
CA ARG A 819 3.46 -24.64 -30.30
C ARG A 819 2.24 -25.37 -30.86
N GLU A 820 2.20 -25.60 -32.18
CA GLU A 820 1.06 -26.24 -32.87
C GLU A 820 0.93 -27.71 -32.48
N ASN A 821 2.07 -28.41 -32.38
CA ASN A 821 2.11 -29.82 -32.00
C ASN A 821 1.92 -30.02 -30.49
N LEU A 822 2.31 -29.06 -29.65
CA LEU A 822 2.24 -29.22 -28.20
C LEU A 822 0.78 -29.40 -27.73
N ASN A 823 -0.17 -28.66 -28.31
CA ASN A 823 -1.59 -28.85 -28.02
C ASN A 823 -2.09 -30.24 -28.41
N SER A 824 -1.71 -30.73 -29.60
CA SER A 824 -2.12 -32.06 -30.06
C SER A 824 -1.49 -33.16 -29.20
N VAL A 825 -0.22 -32.99 -28.80
CA VAL A 825 0.47 -33.87 -27.83
C VAL A 825 -0.31 -33.92 -26.52
N ILE A 826 -0.66 -32.77 -25.92
CA ILE A 826 -1.41 -32.74 -24.65
C ILE A 826 -2.74 -33.48 -24.79
N ARG A 827 -3.52 -33.22 -25.84
CA ARG A 827 -4.81 -33.89 -26.08
C ARG A 827 -4.64 -35.40 -26.25
N ASN A 828 -3.64 -35.82 -27.01
CA ASN A 828 -3.35 -37.23 -27.24
C ASN A 828 -2.91 -37.94 -25.96
N GLU A 829 -2.04 -37.33 -25.13
CA GLU A 829 -1.60 -37.90 -23.85
C GLU A 829 -2.76 -38.02 -22.85
N ILE A 830 -3.60 -36.98 -22.75
CA ILE A 830 -4.82 -37.02 -21.93
C ILE A 830 -5.75 -38.13 -22.39
N GLY A 831 -5.90 -38.34 -23.70
CA GLY A 831 -6.75 -39.39 -24.27
C GLY A 831 -6.24 -40.82 -24.04
N LYS A 832 -4.95 -41.01 -23.73
CA LYS A 832 -4.35 -42.34 -23.50
C LYS A 832 -4.57 -42.89 -22.09
N SER A 833 -4.95 -42.05 -21.13
CA SER A 833 -5.01 -42.40 -19.70
C SER A 833 -6.44 -42.34 -19.16
N ASP A 834 -6.79 -43.24 -18.25
CA ASP A 834 -8.07 -43.17 -17.52
C ASP A 834 -7.95 -42.16 -16.37
N ILE A 835 -8.20 -40.88 -16.68
CA ILE A 835 -8.03 -39.75 -15.76
C ILE A 835 -9.33 -38.95 -15.59
N PRO A 836 -9.55 -38.30 -14.43
CA PRO A 836 -10.83 -37.67 -14.10
C PRO A 836 -11.07 -36.30 -14.77
N TYR A 837 -10.23 -35.92 -15.74
CA TYR A 837 -10.25 -34.63 -16.42
C TYR A 837 -9.94 -34.77 -17.91
N ASN A 838 -10.51 -33.87 -18.70
CA ASN A 838 -10.15 -33.65 -20.11
C ASN A 838 -9.23 -32.42 -20.22
N TYR A 839 -8.82 -32.08 -21.44
CA TYR A 839 -7.99 -30.91 -21.74
C TYR A 839 -8.57 -29.63 -21.14
N GLU A 840 -9.87 -29.41 -21.33
CA GLU A 840 -10.56 -28.19 -20.91
C GLU A 840 -10.56 -28.01 -19.38
N LYS A 841 -10.78 -29.10 -18.64
CA LYS A 841 -10.71 -29.09 -17.17
C LYS A 841 -9.28 -28.83 -16.69
N LEU A 842 -8.28 -29.46 -17.30
CA LEU A 842 -6.89 -29.27 -16.90
C LEU A 842 -6.39 -27.86 -17.19
N HIS A 843 -6.76 -27.31 -18.35
CA HIS A 843 -6.51 -25.93 -18.72
C HIS A 843 -7.11 -24.96 -17.70
N GLU A 844 -8.37 -25.16 -17.30
CA GLU A 844 -9.02 -24.33 -16.28
C GLU A 844 -8.38 -24.50 -14.88
N VAL A 845 -7.88 -25.69 -14.52
CA VAL A 845 -7.09 -25.87 -13.28
C VAL A 845 -5.84 -25.00 -13.31
N ALA A 846 -5.10 -25.02 -14.42
CA ALA A 846 -3.87 -24.26 -14.57
C ALA A 846 -4.12 -22.75 -14.46
N LEU A 847 -5.23 -22.25 -15.05
CA LEU A 847 -5.66 -20.86 -14.92
C LEU A 847 -6.06 -20.50 -13.49
N ARG A 848 -7.00 -21.24 -12.88
CA ARG A 848 -7.46 -20.96 -11.50
C ARG A 848 -6.33 -21.03 -10.48
N TRP A 849 -5.37 -21.93 -10.69
CA TRP A 849 -4.18 -21.99 -9.87
C TRP A 849 -3.29 -20.74 -10.06
N SER A 850 -3.06 -20.34 -11.31
CA SER A 850 -2.26 -19.15 -11.65
C SER A 850 -2.86 -17.84 -11.10
N GLU A 851 -4.19 -17.76 -11.01
CA GLU A 851 -4.94 -16.60 -10.50
C GLU A 851 -5.03 -16.56 -8.95
N SER A 852 -4.84 -17.70 -8.28
CA SER A 852 -5.06 -17.80 -6.85
C SER A 852 -3.80 -17.49 -6.04
N HIS A 853 -3.94 -16.52 -5.14
CA HIS A 853 -2.90 -16.20 -4.15
C HIS A 853 -2.88 -17.20 -2.98
N GLU A 854 -3.94 -18.01 -2.84
CA GLU A 854 -4.15 -18.89 -1.70
C GLU A 854 -3.35 -20.18 -1.85
N PHE A 855 -3.19 -20.65 -3.08
CA PHE A 855 -2.44 -21.86 -3.37
C PHE A 855 -0.95 -21.56 -3.44
N GLY A 856 -0.14 -22.42 -2.81
CA GLY A 856 1.31 -22.43 -3.00
C GLY A 856 1.69 -23.17 -4.29
N PRO A 857 2.86 -23.84 -4.31
CA PRO A 857 3.15 -24.83 -5.35
C PRO A 857 1.98 -25.79 -5.50
N ILE A 858 1.53 -26.02 -6.74
CA ILE A 858 0.44 -26.94 -7.02
C ILE A 858 0.91 -28.36 -6.73
N THR A 859 0.14 -29.07 -5.93
CA THR A 859 0.31 -30.49 -5.63
C THR A 859 -0.86 -31.25 -6.23
N LYS A 860 -0.76 -32.59 -6.31
CA LYS A 860 -1.87 -33.44 -6.73
C LYS A 860 -3.16 -33.16 -5.93
N GLY A 861 -3.06 -32.97 -4.61
CA GLY A 861 -4.23 -32.67 -3.77
C GLY A 861 -4.87 -31.30 -4.04
N ILE A 862 -4.07 -30.28 -4.36
CA ILE A 862 -4.60 -28.96 -4.78
C ILE A 862 -5.29 -29.08 -6.14
N MET A 863 -4.68 -29.80 -7.08
CA MET A 863 -5.25 -30.06 -8.39
C MET A 863 -6.58 -30.82 -8.30
N GLU A 864 -6.67 -31.87 -7.49
CA GLU A 864 -7.91 -32.60 -7.23
C GLU A 864 -9.00 -31.71 -6.63
N LYS A 865 -8.62 -30.83 -5.68
CA LYS A 865 -9.54 -29.82 -5.13
C LYS A 865 -10.06 -28.90 -6.23
N LEU A 866 -9.18 -28.30 -7.03
CA LEU A 866 -9.56 -27.41 -8.14
C LEU A 866 -10.45 -28.13 -9.17
N LEU A 867 -10.17 -29.39 -9.49
CA LEU A 867 -11.01 -30.21 -10.36
C LEU A 867 -12.42 -30.39 -9.77
N GLU A 868 -12.53 -30.62 -8.46
CA GLU A 868 -13.81 -30.71 -7.77
C GLU A 868 -14.55 -29.36 -7.72
N ASP A 869 -13.82 -28.25 -7.65
CA ASP A 869 -14.37 -26.89 -7.76
C ASP A 869 -15.00 -26.67 -9.14
N ILE A 870 -14.25 -27.01 -10.19
CA ILE A 870 -14.68 -26.92 -11.59
C ILE A 870 -15.90 -27.82 -11.85
N LYS A 871 -15.87 -29.08 -11.42
CA LYS A 871 -16.98 -30.04 -11.60
C LYS A 871 -18.29 -29.53 -10.98
N ASN A 872 -18.21 -28.87 -9.83
CA ASN A 872 -19.37 -28.36 -9.10
C ASN A 872 -19.74 -26.92 -9.47
N ASN A 873 -19.11 -26.32 -10.50
CA ASN A 873 -19.24 -24.90 -10.85
C ASN A 873 -19.04 -23.96 -9.64
N ARG A 874 -18.22 -24.33 -8.66
CA ARG A 874 -17.89 -23.46 -7.53
C ARG A 874 -16.73 -22.59 -7.95
N SER A 875 -16.80 -21.29 -7.67
CA SER A 875 -15.67 -20.44 -8.00
C SER A 875 -14.46 -20.77 -7.12
N SER A 876 -13.25 -20.64 -7.68
CA SER A 876 -12.02 -20.88 -6.90
C SER A 876 -11.94 -19.94 -5.68
N TYR A 877 -12.47 -18.73 -5.83
CA TYR A 877 -12.65 -17.71 -4.80
C TYR A 877 -13.74 -18.03 -3.76
N GLN A 878 -14.77 -18.79 -4.15
CA GLN A 878 -15.88 -19.18 -3.28
C GLN A 878 -15.57 -20.38 -2.38
N LYS A 879 -14.46 -21.10 -2.59
CA LYS A 879 -14.10 -22.27 -1.75
C LYS A 879 -13.11 -21.98 -0.61
N ILE A 880 -13.20 -20.78 -0.04
CA ILE A 880 -13.05 -20.55 1.42
C ILE A 880 -14.40 -20.25 2.10
N GLN A 881 -15.49 -20.01 1.36
CA GLN A 881 -16.79 -19.63 1.95
C GLN A 881 -17.65 -20.80 2.45
N ASN A 882 -17.13 -22.03 2.47
CA ASN A 882 -17.79 -23.17 3.14
C ASN A 882 -17.08 -23.59 4.44
N LYS A 883 -16.55 -22.62 5.18
CA LYS A 883 -16.91 -22.54 6.60
C LYS A 883 -17.93 -21.43 6.70
N ASN A 884 -18.95 -21.63 7.52
CA ASN A 884 -19.94 -20.61 7.83
C ASN A 884 -19.24 -19.37 8.43
N ILE A 885 -18.66 -18.51 7.59
CA ILE A 885 -17.88 -17.33 7.99
C ILE A 885 -18.79 -16.21 8.48
N ASP A 886 -20.09 -16.47 8.61
CA ASP A 886 -21.05 -15.54 9.19
C ASP A 886 -20.64 -15.11 10.60
N GLU A 887 -20.03 -16.00 11.38
CA GLU A 887 -19.49 -15.65 12.69
C GLU A 887 -18.31 -14.69 12.57
N GLU A 888 -17.35 -14.97 11.70
CA GLU A 888 -16.17 -14.12 11.44
C GLU A 888 -16.58 -12.77 10.84
N ILE A 889 -17.59 -12.74 9.98
CA ILE A 889 -18.18 -11.53 9.39
C ILE A 889 -18.92 -10.73 10.47
N LYS A 890 -19.73 -11.37 11.32
CA LYS A 890 -20.41 -10.70 12.45
C LYS A 890 -19.38 -10.16 13.44
N PHE A 891 -18.35 -10.94 13.72
CA PHE A 891 -17.22 -10.56 14.58
C PHE A 891 -16.47 -9.36 13.99
N ALA A 892 -16.04 -9.43 12.73
CA ALA A 892 -15.37 -8.32 12.05
C ALA A 892 -16.24 -7.05 12.00
N LYS A 893 -17.55 -7.19 11.75
CA LYS A 893 -18.50 -6.08 11.76
C LYS A 893 -18.60 -5.43 13.14
N SER A 894 -18.62 -6.23 14.20
CA SER A 894 -18.70 -5.72 15.58
C SER A 894 -17.41 -4.99 16.03
N VAL A 895 -16.25 -5.43 15.53
CA VAL A 895 -14.94 -4.86 15.89
C VAL A 895 -14.61 -3.62 15.05
N VAL A 896 -14.86 -3.66 13.74
CA VAL A 896 -14.44 -2.63 12.79
C VAL A 896 -15.58 -1.67 12.42
N GLY A 897 -16.79 -2.19 12.20
CA GLY A 897 -17.97 -1.41 11.78
C GLY A 897 -18.50 -1.83 10.40
N LYS A 898 -18.73 -0.85 9.50
CA LYS A 898 -19.43 -1.03 8.22
C LYS A 898 -18.72 -2.08 7.32
N LYS A 899 -19.49 -3.06 6.83
CA LYS A 899 -19.03 -4.06 5.84
C LYS A 899 -18.59 -3.36 4.55
N GLY A 900 -17.62 -3.94 3.84
CA GLY A 900 -17.10 -3.40 2.58
C GLY A 900 -16.13 -2.23 2.71
N THR A 901 -15.76 -1.84 3.93
CA THR A 901 -14.68 -0.85 4.13
C THR A 901 -13.30 -1.53 4.06
N PRO A 902 -12.23 -0.84 3.63
CA PRO A 902 -10.88 -1.43 3.57
C PRO A 902 -10.43 -2.03 4.90
N ALA A 903 -10.70 -1.35 6.02
CA ALA A 903 -10.40 -1.86 7.36
C ALA A 903 -11.21 -3.12 7.72
N PHE A 904 -12.46 -3.24 7.23
CA PHE A 904 -13.29 -4.42 7.46
C PHE A 904 -12.76 -5.59 6.63
N ASN A 905 -12.45 -5.36 5.36
CA ASN A 905 -11.90 -6.38 4.47
C ASN A 905 -10.53 -6.85 4.96
N GLN A 906 -9.67 -5.93 5.42
CA GLN A 906 -8.36 -6.25 6.00
C GLN A 906 -8.50 -7.11 7.26
N PHE A 907 -9.38 -6.74 8.19
CA PHE A 907 -9.55 -7.52 9.42
C PHE A 907 -10.26 -8.86 9.16
N LEU A 908 -11.25 -8.90 8.28
CA LEU A 908 -11.91 -10.15 7.87
C LEU A 908 -10.91 -11.08 7.17
N SER A 909 -10.10 -10.56 6.25
CA SER A 909 -9.00 -11.30 5.62
C SER A 909 -8.02 -11.87 6.65
N PHE A 910 -7.64 -11.07 7.64
CA PHE A 910 -6.80 -11.52 8.75
C PHE A 910 -7.46 -12.63 9.60
N LEU A 911 -8.78 -12.61 9.80
CA LEU A 911 -9.50 -13.64 10.56
C LEU A 911 -9.65 -14.95 9.80
N ILE A 912 -9.78 -14.88 8.47
CA ILE A 912 -9.97 -16.06 7.61
C ILE A 912 -8.65 -16.62 7.05
N LYS A 913 -7.55 -15.86 7.08
CA LYS A 913 -6.21 -16.23 6.58
C LYS A 913 -5.12 -16.12 7.66
N GLY A 914 -3.96 -16.76 7.43
CA GLY A 914 -2.75 -16.57 8.24
C GLY A 914 -2.89 -16.88 9.75
N GLU A 915 -2.27 -16.06 10.58
CA GLU A 915 -2.24 -16.20 12.05
C GLU A 915 -3.60 -15.97 12.72
N GLY A 916 -4.42 -15.02 12.21
CA GLY A 916 -5.69 -14.68 12.85
C GLY A 916 -6.70 -15.83 12.85
N LYS A 917 -6.68 -16.68 11.81
CA LYS A 917 -7.44 -17.94 11.77
C LYS A 917 -7.03 -18.92 12.88
N LYS A 918 -5.72 -19.02 13.15
CA LYS A 918 -5.18 -19.88 14.22
C LYS A 918 -5.64 -19.37 15.58
N TYR A 919 -5.51 -18.07 15.82
CA TYR A 919 -5.94 -17.42 17.05
C TYR A 919 -7.42 -17.63 17.34
N LEU A 920 -8.27 -17.45 16.33
CA LEU A 920 -9.71 -17.66 16.45
C LEU A 920 -10.05 -19.12 16.81
N LYS A 921 -9.35 -20.08 16.22
CA LYS A 921 -9.54 -21.51 16.50
C LYS A 921 -9.16 -21.85 17.95
N VAL A 922 -8.05 -21.30 18.46
CA VAL A 922 -7.63 -21.48 19.85
C VAL A 922 -8.65 -20.85 20.81
N MET A 923 -9.07 -19.60 20.56
CA MET A 923 -10.09 -18.95 21.39
C MET A 923 -11.40 -19.75 21.45
N LYS A 924 -11.87 -20.30 20.32
CA LYS A 924 -13.07 -21.16 20.27
C LYS A 924 -12.87 -22.47 21.04
N LYS A 925 -11.71 -23.13 20.89
CA LYS A 925 -11.35 -24.36 21.62
C LYS A 925 -11.33 -24.15 23.14
N GLU A 926 -10.81 -23.01 23.57
CA GLU A 926 -10.67 -22.64 24.99
C GLU A 926 -11.93 -21.97 25.56
N GLY A 927 -13.05 -21.98 24.82
CA GLY A 927 -14.35 -21.48 25.29
C GLY A 927 -14.46 -19.96 25.42
N ILE A 928 -13.57 -19.19 24.80
CA ILE A 928 -13.64 -17.72 24.82
C ILE A 928 -14.74 -17.23 23.88
N SER A 929 -15.72 -16.53 24.44
CA SER A 929 -16.80 -15.91 23.68
C SER A 929 -16.32 -14.76 22.80
N LEU A 930 -16.55 -14.87 21.49
CA LEU A 930 -16.25 -13.79 20.54
C LEU A 930 -17.01 -12.51 20.85
N THR A 931 -18.21 -12.60 21.44
CA THR A 931 -18.98 -11.43 21.88
C THR A 931 -18.23 -10.62 22.95
N ASN A 932 -17.52 -11.30 23.85
CA ASN A 932 -16.71 -10.63 24.88
C ASN A 932 -15.52 -9.90 24.25
N VAL A 933 -14.86 -10.53 23.28
CA VAL A 933 -13.75 -9.93 22.53
C VAL A 933 -14.25 -8.74 21.68
N SER A 934 -15.39 -8.89 21.02
CA SER A 934 -16.07 -7.82 20.28
C SER A 934 -16.41 -6.62 21.14
N SER A 935 -16.91 -6.85 22.35
CA SER A 935 -17.22 -5.79 23.29
C SER A 935 -15.97 -4.99 23.66
N ILE A 936 -14.83 -5.66 23.90
CA ILE A 936 -13.55 -5.02 24.21
C ILE A 936 -13.01 -4.22 23.00
N LEU A 937 -12.96 -4.87 21.84
CA LEU A 937 -12.34 -4.33 20.62
C LEU A 937 -13.26 -3.42 19.80
N GLY A 938 -14.53 -3.31 20.17
CA GLY A 938 -15.57 -2.61 19.40
C GLY A 938 -15.20 -1.18 19.03
N GLY A 939 -14.96 -0.94 17.73
CA GLY A 939 -14.53 0.34 17.17
C GLY A 939 -13.02 0.49 17.00
N ALA A 940 -12.24 -0.60 16.99
CA ALA A 940 -10.79 -0.59 16.75
C ALA A 940 -10.40 -0.17 15.32
N ARG A 941 -11.30 -0.35 14.35
CA ARG A 941 -11.12 0.03 12.93
C ARG A 941 -9.80 -0.51 12.36
N GLY A 942 -8.97 0.33 11.73
CA GLY A 942 -7.68 -0.08 11.16
C GLY A 942 -6.68 -0.66 12.17
N LYS A 943 -6.89 -0.48 13.48
CA LYS A 943 -6.08 -1.10 14.55
C LYS A 943 -6.64 -2.45 15.01
N ALA A 944 -7.65 -3.00 14.35
CA ALA A 944 -8.28 -4.26 14.75
C ALA A 944 -7.33 -5.47 14.67
N PRO A 945 -6.52 -5.68 13.60
CA PRO A 945 -5.59 -6.81 13.54
C PRO A 945 -4.55 -6.78 14.66
N THR A 946 -3.96 -5.60 14.91
CA THR A 946 -2.92 -5.42 15.93
C THR A 946 -3.48 -5.57 17.34
N ALA A 947 -4.66 -5.01 17.63
CA ALA A 947 -5.30 -5.13 18.93
C ALA A 947 -5.77 -6.56 19.24
N PHE A 948 -6.29 -7.27 18.24
CA PHE A 948 -6.69 -8.68 18.37
C PHE A 948 -5.46 -9.56 18.63
N LYS A 949 -4.38 -9.39 17.86
CA LYS A 949 -3.11 -10.10 18.08
C LYS A 949 -2.50 -9.79 19.45
N GLY A 950 -2.54 -8.53 19.90
CA GLY A 950 -2.05 -8.12 21.21
C GLY A 950 -2.81 -8.75 22.37
N LEU A 951 -4.16 -8.78 22.31
CA LEU A 951 -4.96 -9.48 23.32
C LEU A 951 -4.71 -10.98 23.30
N TYR A 952 -4.61 -11.57 22.11
CA TYR A 952 -4.29 -12.99 21.98
C TYR A 952 -2.95 -13.31 22.66
N GLY A 953 -1.89 -12.54 22.42
CA GLY A 953 -0.57 -12.77 23.03
C GLY A 953 -0.52 -12.55 24.55
N LEU A 954 -1.47 -11.81 25.12
CA LEU A 954 -1.62 -11.70 26.58
C LEU A 954 -2.33 -12.91 27.17
N TRP A 955 -3.25 -13.54 26.43
CA TRP A 955 -4.06 -14.66 26.89
C TRP A 955 -3.46 -16.03 26.57
N PHE A 956 -2.75 -16.14 25.45
CA PHE A 956 -2.19 -17.38 24.93
C PHE A 956 -0.73 -17.20 24.50
N ASP A 957 0.06 -18.25 24.69
CA ASP A 957 1.42 -18.34 24.15
C ASP A 957 1.41 -18.66 22.64
N LYS A 958 2.61 -18.86 22.06
CA LYS A 958 2.76 -19.14 20.62
C LYS A 958 2.20 -20.51 20.24
N GLU A 959 2.21 -21.45 21.18
CA GLU A 959 1.71 -22.81 21.06
C GLU A 959 0.18 -22.89 21.26
N GLY A 960 -0.43 -21.82 21.79
CA GLY A 960 -1.87 -21.70 22.04
C GLY A 960 -2.32 -22.13 23.44
N ASN A 961 -1.40 -22.30 24.39
CA ASN A 961 -1.73 -22.56 25.79
C ASN A 961 -2.02 -21.26 26.54
N LYS A 962 -2.89 -21.33 27.55
CA LYS A 962 -3.19 -20.20 28.42
C LYS A 962 -1.91 -19.69 29.11
N THR A 963 -1.67 -18.39 28.99
CA THR A 963 -0.61 -17.69 29.72
C THR A 963 -0.93 -17.65 31.21
N GLN A 964 0.04 -17.20 32.01
CA GLN A 964 -0.15 -16.94 33.43
C GLN A 964 -1.28 -15.92 33.69
N TYR A 965 -1.46 -14.92 32.82
CA TYR A 965 -2.53 -13.93 32.95
C TYR A 965 -3.92 -14.58 33.05
N LEU A 966 -4.28 -15.47 32.11
CA LEU A 966 -5.58 -16.15 32.15
C LEU A 966 -5.67 -17.14 33.31
N LYS A 967 -4.60 -17.88 33.60
CA LYS A 967 -4.58 -18.85 34.70
C LYS A 967 -4.84 -18.19 36.06
N THR A 968 -4.22 -17.03 36.31
CA THR A 968 -4.42 -16.25 37.54
C THR A 968 -5.85 -15.73 37.64
N LEU A 969 -6.41 -15.16 36.57
CA LEU A 969 -7.79 -14.67 36.57
C LEU A 969 -8.80 -15.79 36.84
N GLU A 970 -8.63 -16.97 36.24
CA GLU A 970 -9.49 -18.13 36.45
C GLU A 970 -9.40 -18.66 37.90
N LYS A 971 -8.18 -18.74 38.45
CA LYS A 971 -7.95 -19.14 39.85
C LYS A 971 -8.65 -18.20 40.84
N GLU A 972 -8.69 -16.91 40.54
CA GLU A 972 -9.31 -15.87 41.37
C GLU A 972 -10.80 -15.65 41.05
N GLY A 973 -11.41 -16.50 40.23
CA GLY A 973 -12.84 -16.46 39.91
C GLY A 973 -13.26 -15.29 39.01
N ILE A 974 -12.32 -14.64 38.33
CA ILE A 974 -12.60 -13.55 37.38
C ILE A 974 -12.73 -14.14 35.99
N ASN A 975 -13.94 -14.08 35.42
CA ASN A 975 -14.14 -14.55 34.04
C ASN A 975 -13.93 -13.42 33.01
N LEU A 976 -13.80 -13.80 31.74
CA LEU A 976 -13.61 -12.84 30.65
C LEU A 976 -14.84 -11.95 30.38
N ALA A 977 -16.04 -12.32 30.86
CA ALA A 977 -17.20 -11.45 30.76
C ALA A 977 -17.06 -10.24 31.71
N ASN A 978 -16.53 -10.45 32.93
CA ASN A 978 -16.17 -9.36 33.84
C ASN A 978 -15.14 -8.42 33.19
N ILE A 979 -14.06 -8.96 32.64
CA ILE A 979 -13.04 -8.18 31.93
C ILE A 979 -13.65 -7.44 30.74
N SER A 980 -14.51 -8.09 29.96
CA SER A 980 -15.17 -7.48 28.81
C SER A 980 -16.09 -6.34 29.19
N SER A 981 -16.77 -6.47 30.32
CA SER A 981 -17.62 -5.42 30.88
C SER A 981 -16.80 -4.21 31.32
N VAL A 982 -15.66 -4.43 31.98
CA VAL A 982 -14.75 -3.37 32.42
C VAL A 982 -14.10 -2.67 31.22
N LEU A 983 -13.53 -3.44 30.28
CA LEU A 983 -12.78 -2.95 29.11
C LEU A 983 -13.66 -2.69 27.88
N ASN A 984 -14.97 -2.57 28.05
CA ASN A 984 -15.91 -2.35 26.96
C ASN A 984 -15.49 -1.15 26.09
N ARG A 985 -15.36 -1.35 24.78
CA ARG A 985 -14.90 -0.34 23.79
C ARG A 985 -13.53 0.27 24.15
N ALA A 986 -12.61 -0.50 24.71
CA ALA A 986 -11.20 -0.13 24.82
C ALA A 986 -10.52 -0.02 23.43
N ARG A 987 -11.09 -0.66 22.39
CA ARG A 987 -10.70 -0.52 20.98
C ARG A 987 -9.23 -0.91 20.78
N GLY A 988 -8.49 -0.16 19.98
CA GLY A 988 -7.06 -0.39 19.72
C GLY A 988 -6.16 -0.33 20.96
N LYS A 989 -6.64 0.21 22.10
CA LYS A 989 -5.91 0.25 23.38
C LYS A 989 -6.27 -0.91 24.31
N ALA A 990 -7.01 -1.90 23.84
CA ALA A 990 -7.43 -3.02 24.66
C ALA A 990 -6.28 -3.84 25.27
N PRO A 991 -5.21 -4.19 24.53
CA PRO A 991 -4.09 -4.96 25.11
C PRO A 991 -3.41 -4.21 26.26
N THR A 992 -3.14 -2.92 26.08
CA THR A 992 -2.52 -2.08 27.12
C THR A 992 -3.44 -1.94 28.33
N ALA A 993 -4.74 -1.68 28.10
CA ALA A 993 -5.70 -1.52 29.21
C ALA A 993 -5.93 -2.81 30.00
N PHE A 994 -5.87 -3.97 29.34
CA PHE A 994 -5.90 -5.27 30.03
C PHE A 994 -4.65 -5.46 30.89
N LYS A 995 -3.46 -5.21 30.33
CA LYS A 995 -2.20 -5.35 31.03
C LYS A 995 -2.11 -4.41 32.24
N ASP A 996 -2.38 -3.13 32.05
CA ASP A 996 -2.33 -2.13 33.13
C ASP A 996 -3.30 -2.45 34.29
N LEU A 997 -4.46 -3.03 33.97
CA LEU A 997 -5.43 -3.46 34.99
C LEU A 997 -4.95 -4.72 35.71
N TYR A 998 -4.40 -5.68 34.97
CA TYR A 998 -3.82 -6.89 35.53
C TYR A 998 -2.66 -6.56 36.47
N ASP A 999 -1.73 -5.70 36.06
CA ASP A 999 -0.55 -5.30 36.84
C ASP A 999 -0.92 -4.52 38.12
N LEU A 1000 -2.12 -3.94 38.20
CA LEU A 1000 -2.66 -3.36 39.43
C LEU A 1000 -3.23 -4.40 40.38
N TRP A 1001 -3.75 -5.50 39.85
CA TRP A 1001 -4.37 -6.57 40.62
C TRP A 1001 -3.34 -7.61 41.07
N PHE A 1002 -2.40 -7.94 40.20
CA PHE A 1002 -1.45 -9.01 40.39
C PHE A 1002 -0.02 -8.53 40.09
N ASP A 1003 0.95 -9.09 40.80
CA ASP A 1003 2.37 -8.95 40.45
C ASP A 1003 2.76 -9.86 39.27
N GLU A 1004 4.03 -9.82 38.87
CA GLU A 1004 4.56 -10.61 37.75
C GLU A 1004 4.46 -12.13 38.02
N GLU A 1005 4.50 -12.54 39.30
CA GLU A 1005 4.31 -13.91 39.75
C GLU A 1005 2.82 -14.31 39.87
N GLY A 1006 1.88 -13.38 39.67
CA GLY A 1006 0.44 -13.63 39.73
C GLY A 1006 -0.13 -13.63 41.15
N ASN A 1007 0.61 -13.12 42.15
CA ASN A 1007 0.10 -12.91 43.49
C ASN A 1007 -0.64 -11.58 43.58
N LYS A 1008 -1.66 -11.53 44.46
CA LYS A 1008 -2.42 -10.32 44.74
C LYS A 1008 -1.54 -9.18 45.23
N THR A 1009 -1.67 -8.02 44.61
CA THR A 1009 -1.04 -6.78 45.06
C THR A 1009 -1.66 -6.31 46.39
N GLN A 1010 -1.04 -5.31 47.02
CA GLN A 1010 -1.57 -4.68 48.23
C GLN A 1010 -2.98 -4.10 48.02
N TYR A 1011 -3.29 -3.63 46.80
CA TYR A 1011 -4.60 -3.10 46.42
C TYR A 1011 -5.71 -4.15 46.62
N LEU A 1012 -5.51 -5.37 46.11
CA LEU A 1012 -6.49 -6.44 46.26
C LEU A 1012 -6.53 -7.02 47.68
N LYS A 1013 -5.37 -7.21 48.33
CA LYS A 1013 -5.30 -7.70 49.71
C LYS A 1013 -6.10 -6.81 50.67
N THR A 1014 -6.06 -5.49 50.45
CA THR A 1014 -6.81 -4.52 51.26
C THR A 1014 -8.32 -4.63 51.05
N LEU A 1015 -8.78 -4.78 49.80
CA LEU A 1015 -10.18 -4.97 49.46
C LEU A 1015 -10.76 -6.29 50.04
N GLU A 1016 -10.02 -7.39 49.94
CA GLU A 1016 -10.46 -8.70 50.43
C GLU A 1016 -10.58 -8.75 51.95
N ARG A 1017 -9.60 -8.16 52.67
CA ARG A 1017 -9.66 -8.01 54.13
C ARG A 1017 -10.92 -7.27 54.59
N LYS A 1018 -11.48 -6.41 53.72
CA LYS A 1018 -12.67 -5.61 53.97
C LYS A 1018 -13.95 -6.18 53.35
N GLY A 1019 -13.92 -7.44 52.88
CA GLY A 1019 -15.09 -8.15 52.37
C GLY A 1019 -15.53 -7.74 50.97
N VAL A 1020 -14.69 -7.02 50.21
CA VAL A 1020 -14.93 -6.70 48.80
C VAL A 1020 -14.15 -7.66 47.93
N ASN A 1021 -14.87 -8.46 47.14
CA ASN A 1021 -14.23 -9.36 46.19
C ASN A 1021 -14.01 -8.69 44.82
N LEU A 1022 -13.21 -9.33 43.98
CA LEU A 1022 -12.87 -8.88 42.63
C LEU A 1022 -14.06 -8.85 41.67
N ALA A 1023 -15.05 -9.72 41.85
CA ALA A 1023 -16.25 -9.74 41.01
C ALA A 1023 -17.11 -8.49 41.24
N SER A 1024 -17.32 -8.13 42.51
CA SER A 1024 -17.96 -6.89 42.96
C SER A 1024 -17.22 -5.66 42.43
N THR A 1025 -15.89 -5.65 42.53
CA THR A 1025 -15.04 -4.58 41.99
C THR A 1025 -15.18 -4.46 40.46
N SER A 1026 -15.16 -5.58 39.74
CA SER A 1026 -15.32 -5.59 38.28
C SER A 1026 -16.69 -5.07 37.84
N SER A 1027 -17.74 -5.31 38.65
CA SER A 1027 -19.08 -4.75 38.40
C SER A 1027 -19.11 -3.23 38.51
N ILE A 1028 -18.42 -2.65 39.51
CA ILE A 1028 -18.28 -1.19 39.68
C ILE A 1028 -17.53 -0.58 38.48
N LEU A 1029 -16.44 -1.23 38.07
CA LEU A 1029 -15.58 -0.78 36.97
C LEU A 1029 -16.17 -1.02 35.58
N SER A 1030 -17.34 -1.64 35.49
CA SER A 1030 -18.03 -1.85 34.22
C SER A 1030 -18.17 -0.53 33.45
N GLY A 1031 -17.69 -0.51 32.21
CA GLY A 1031 -17.68 0.66 31.34
C GLY A 1031 -16.50 1.62 31.52
N ALA A 1032 -15.47 1.29 32.31
CA ALA A 1032 -14.26 2.11 32.45
C ALA A 1032 -13.37 2.14 31.18
N ARG A 1033 -13.54 1.17 30.29
CA ARG A 1033 -12.89 1.07 28.96
C ARG A 1033 -11.36 1.06 29.08
N ALA A 1034 -10.67 1.79 28.20
CA ALA A 1034 -9.21 1.92 28.22
C ALA A 1034 -8.63 2.64 29.47
N LYS A 1035 -9.47 3.12 30.40
CA LYS A 1035 -9.07 3.77 31.65
C LYS A 1035 -9.35 2.90 32.89
N ALA A 1036 -9.57 1.61 32.73
CA ALA A 1036 -9.92 0.71 33.82
C ALA A 1036 -8.93 0.73 34.98
N SER A 1037 -7.62 0.72 34.69
CA SER A 1037 -6.55 0.80 35.68
C SER A 1037 -6.65 2.10 36.52
N THR A 1038 -6.82 3.24 35.85
CA THR A 1038 -7.00 4.53 36.53
C THR A 1038 -8.28 4.55 37.38
N ALA A 1039 -9.40 4.07 36.85
CA ALA A 1039 -10.67 4.03 37.58
C ALA A 1039 -10.62 3.11 38.82
N PHE A 1040 -9.92 1.99 38.73
CA PHE A 1040 -9.69 1.11 39.87
C PHE A 1040 -8.84 1.79 40.95
N LYS A 1041 -7.75 2.45 40.54
CA LYS A 1041 -6.88 3.17 41.46
C LYS A 1041 -7.61 4.33 42.15
N ASP A 1042 -8.35 5.14 41.39
CA ASP A 1042 -9.16 6.24 41.92
C ASP A 1042 -10.21 5.73 42.94
N LEU A 1043 -10.83 4.57 42.68
CA LEU A 1043 -11.76 3.93 43.61
C LEU A 1043 -11.06 3.45 44.90
N HIS A 1044 -9.90 2.81 44.76
CA HIS A 1044 -9.13 2.35 45.90
C HIS A 1044 -8.67 3.52 46.77
N ASP A 1045 -8.10 4.56 46.16
CA ASP A 1045 -7.58 5.75 46.86
C ASP A 1045 -8.70 6.58 47.51
N LEU A 1046 -9.97 6.42 47.07
CA LEU A 1046 -11.12 6.98 47.77
C LEU A 1046 -11.42 6.24 49.08
N TRP A 1047 -11.34 4.93 49.05
CA TRP A 1047 -11.72 4.05 50.17
C TRP A 1047 -10.59 3.88 51.18
N PHE A 1048 -9.36 3.87 50.70
CA PHE A 1048 -8.18 3.56 51.49
C PHE A 1048 -7.07 4.58 51.25
N ASP A 1049 -6.34 4.91 52.31
CA ASP A 1049 -5.12 5.68 52.20
C ASP A 1049 -3.95 4.81 51.67
N LYS A 1050 -2.76 5.42 51.56
CA LYS A 1050 -1.55 4.76 51.05
C LYS A 1050 -1.09 3.59 51.92
N ASP A 1051 -1.47 3.57 53.19
CA ASP A 1051 -1.13 2.50 54.15
C ASP A 1051 -2.21 1.40 54.18
N GLY A 1052 -3.29 1.56 53.41
CA GLY A 1052 -4.42 0.62 53.34
C GLY A 1052 -5.41 0.76 54.50
N ASN A 1053 -5.40 1.89 55.21
CA ASN A 1053 -6.39 2.21 56.24
C ASN A 1053 -7.60 2.90 55.61
N GLU A 1054 -8.76 2.71 56.23
CA GLU A 1054 -10.00 3.37 55.79
C GLU A 1054 -9.85 4.88 55.85
N THR A 1055 -10.18 5.54 54.75
CA THR A 1055 -10.26 7.00 54.72
C THR A 1055 -11.41 7.48 55.61
N GLN A 1056 -11.39 8.76 56.00
CA GLN A 1056 -12.50 9.37 56.74
C GLN A 1056 -13.84 9.18 56.03
N TYR A 1057 -13.82 9.12 54.70
CA TYR A 1057 -15.00 8.86 53.88
C TYR A 1057 -15.63 7.49 54.17
N LEU A 1058 -14.82 6.43 54.24
CA LEU A 1058 -15.33 5.09 54.52
C LEU A 1058 -15.83 4.95 55.95
N LYS A 1059 -15.14 5.60 56.90
CA LYS A 1059 -15.52 5.59 58.32
C LYS A 1059 -16.90 6.20 58.55
N THR A 1060 -17.17 7.36 57.96
CA THR A 1060 -18.49 8.02 58.03
C THR A 1060 -19.61 7.18 57.42
N LEU A 1061 -19.34 6.47 56.31
CA LEU A 1061 -20.34 5.56 55.72
C LEU A 1061 -20.61 4.32 56.59
N GLY A 1062 -19.59 3.83 57.29
CA GLY A 1062 -19.73 2.77 58.29
C GLY A 1062 -20.59 3.18 59.48
N GLU A 1063 -20.46 4.43 59.94
CA GLU A 1063 -21.30 5.02 61.01
C GLU A 1063 -22.78 5.07 60.59
N GLU A 1064 -23.06 5.33 59.31
CA GLU A 1064 -24.40 5.28 58.69
C GLU A 1064 -24.89 3.85 58.37
N LYS A 1065 -24.19 2.80 58.83
CA LYS A 1065 -24.49 1.38 58.57
C LYS A 1065 -24.47 0.97 57.09
N ILE A 1066 -23.75 1.70 56.24
CA ILE A 1066 -23.57 1.38 54.82
C ILE A 1066 -22.22 0.69 54.63
N ASN A 1067 -22.24 -0.62 54.37
CA ASN A 1067 -21.02 -1.38 54.11
C ASN A 1067 -20.59 -1.32 52.63
N LEU A 1068 -19.34 -1.70 52.37
CA LEU A 1068 -18.75 -1.71 51.03
C LEU A 1068 -19.50 -2.63 50.04
N THR A 1069 -20.11 -3.72 50.52
CA THR A 1069 -20.89 -4.66 49.68
C THR A 1069 -22.17 -4.01 49.15
N ASN A 1070 -22.87 -3.24 50.00
CA ASN A 1070 -24.03 -2.44 49.63
C ASN A 1070 -23.63 -1.35 48.62
N MET A 1071 -22.49 -0.68 48.85
CA MET A 1071 -21.96 0.32 47.91
C MET A 1071 -21.60 -0.29 46.56
N SER A 1072 -20.95 -1.47 46.53
CA SER A 1072 -20.61 -2.13 45.27
C SER A 1072 -21.84 -2.42 44.41
N SER A 1073 -22.96 -2.78 45.06
CA SER A 1073 -24.23 -3.00 44.38
C SER A 1073 -24.82 -1.69 43.85
N ILE A 1074 -24.73 -0.58 44.60
CA ILE A 1074 -25.20 0.75 44.21
C ILE A 1074 -24.35 1.35 43.08
N LEU A 1075 -23.04 1.11 43.11
CA LEU A 1075 -22.05 1.69 42.21
C LEU A 1075 -21.82 0.86 40.93
N SER A 1076 -22.52 -0.26 40.78
CA SER A 1076 -22.42 -1.13 39.62
C SER A 1076 -22.70 -0.35 38.32
N GLY A 1077 -21.80 -0.44 37.33
CA GLY A 1077 -21.92 0.27 36.04
C GLY A 1077 -21.46 1.73 36.02
N LEU A 1078 -20.87 2.25 37.10
CA LEU A 1078 -20.40 3.65 37.20
C LEU A 1078 -18.95 3.88 36.73
N GLY A 1079 -18.31 2.89 36.10
CA GLY A 1079 -16.92 2.92 35.63
C GLY A 1079 -16.50 4.19 34.86
N LEU A 1080 -17.44 4.81 34.15
CA LEU A 1080 -17.23 6.04 33.37
C LEU A 1080 -17.32 7.34 34.19
N MET A 1081 -18.04 7.34 35.31
CA MET A 1081 -18.34 8.53 36.14
C MET A 1081 -17.34 8.74 37.30
N LEU A 1082 -16.53 7.73 37.60
CA LEU A 1082 -15.47 7.76 38.63
C LEU A 1082 -14.47 8.91 38.46
N GLN A 1083 -14.28 9.44 37.24
CA GLN A 1083 -13.29 10.48 36.96
C GLN A 1083 -13.71 11.92 37.33
N GLN A 1084 -14.99 12.23 37.56
CA GLN A 1084 -15.41 13.63 37.82
C GLN A 1084 -16.51 13.84 38.88
N HIS A 1085 -17.31 12.83 39.24
CA HIS A 1085 -18.51 13.06 40.07
C HIS A 1085 -18.72 11.99 41.14
N LEU A 1086 -17.66 11.30 41.59
CA LEU A 1086 -17.80 10.18 42.53
C LEU A 1086 -18.46 10.59 43.85
N LYS A 1087 -18.05 11.75 44.41
CA LYS A 1087 -18.71 12.35 45.58
C LYS A 1087 -20.18 12.74 45.30
N ALA A 1088 -20.45 13.37 44.16
CA ALA A 1088 -21.78 13.87 43.82
C ALA A 1088 -22.80 12.76 43.48
N CYS A 1089 -22.37 11.70 42.79
CA CYS A 1089 -23.21 10.55 42.46
C CYS A 1089 -23.55 9.72 43.70
N MET A 1090 -22.60 9.57 44.63
CA MET A 1090 -22.88 8.90 45.91
C MET A 1090 -23.78 9.76 46.81
N ILE A 1091 -23.59 11.08 46.83
CA ILE A 1091 -24.52 12.00 47.50
C ILE A 1091 -25.95 11.88 46.92
N CYS A 1092 -26.10 11.76 45.59
CA CYS A 1092 -27.40 11.49 44.95
C CYS A 1092 -27.98 10.10 45.27
N GLY A 1093 -27.14 9.06 45.34
CA GLY A 1093 -27.55 7.71 45.71
C GLY A 1093 -28.02 7.60 47.17
N LEU A 1094 -27.30 8.27 48.08
CA LEU A 1094 -27.62 8.35 49.51
C LEU A 1094 -28.87 9.21 49.76
N MET A 1095 -29.04 10.31 49.02
CA MET A 1095 -30.27 11.11 49.04
C MET A 1095 -31.50 10.32 48.55
N LYS A 1096 -31.35 9.42 47.57
CA LYS A 1096 -32.44 8.53 47.13
C LYS A 1096 -32.88 7.52 48.19
N MET A 1097 -32.03 7.21 49.17
CA MET A 1097 -32.36 6.33 50.31
C MET A 1097 -32.84 7.11 51.54
N GLY A 1098 -33.05 8.43 51.42
CA GLY A 1098 -33.54 9.28 52.52
C GLY A 1098 -32.50 9.65 53.56
N ILE A 1099 -31.21 9.38 53.31
CA ILE A 1099 -30.12 9.65 54.25
C ILE A 1099 -29.60 11.07 54.01
N LYS A 1100 -29.77 11.96 54.99
CA LYS A 1100 -29.19 13.32 54.98
C LYS A 1100 -27.77 13.27 55.52
N LEU A 1101 -26.79 13.39 54.63
CA LEU A 1101 -25.42 13.68 55.03
C LEU A 1101 -25.32 15.15 55.47
N ASN A 1102 -25.07 15.41 56.75
CA ASN A 1102 -24.53 16.70 57.19
C ASN A 1102 -23.03 16.70 56.83
N ILE A 1103 -22.66 17.51 55.84
CA ILE A 1103 -21.26 17.76 55.46
C ILE A 1103 -20.80 19.04 56.14
#